data_AF-S2LJ48-F1
#
_entry.id   AF-S2LJ48-F1
#
_cell.length_a   1.000
_cell.length_b   1.000
_cell.length_c   1.000
_cell.angle_alpha   90.00
_cell.angle_beta   90.00
_cell.angle_gamma   90.00
#
_symmetry.space_group_name_H-M   'P 1'
#
loop_
_entity.id
_entity.type
_entity.pdbx_description
1 polymer ?
#
loop_
_entity_poly.entity_id
_entity_poly.type
_entity_poly.pdbx_seq_one_letter_code
_entity_poly.pdbx_strand_id
1 'polypeptide(L)'
;MSTFERPADDRNDGDLAAAEGSDRPVEEGAICPLMNGQVQLIPLRYGLVEALEPGCPTPYTLSARPLGLRLMRNGYLYVLDGQTNEIDEYTFSDQGATVSGKLDYPNDRTIYVCFSEVPWTEAKRAQVRDSREDRDAFMQAVNLAGAGPVSGGEHLIPLDQAEQWVAEFAEDHTPEAPEDGHPQEGEAYHWENEPYYHKSRIGKLYEAHAIEEPDECLCLLVRDDIGVMRDLAQFQDDVVGWIEAWSEEKGGKTERDYLLGSYIESATELSQAALDALAELDQDTPREALWNDLEALDDEATRRAVTDYLNHEGPLPDVDDASLPDDVQAELRALDLRKEALRESASMSPRIGPDMALLQVESQRRTVLQRESTRRLLRDANDAFVDEHLDALIELRQEQRQRIDDMLNGAKLGQRGVNELVRRDEMDRFLTKQREKLARWNGLLDRISSDRTDMLCSSRFQLAAWYFDPQDDAQVTAAFMAEYAVTRDIGRSDQANERIADWLQANPHFDRPMFYGLSLADGTALIRDYTVFYGVSRGLLAEMPDWIGKLMALEAGKLPDVDALSDDAQAAADGVQANLTPAVGVNLERAMSAVSEALAGRGQMPSVEELFRSSEMPKVLGPRLIDAARRGELTFELAS
;
A
#
# COMPACT_ATOMS: atom_id res chain seq x y z
N MET A 1 -12.64 8.69 -21.44
CA MET A 1 -11.94 7.65 -22.23
C MET A 1 -13.00 6.74 -22.82
N SER A 2 -12.87 6.35 -24.10
CA SER A 2 -13.80 5.42 -24.73
C SER A 2 -13.47 4.01 -24.25
N THR A 3 -14.35 3.41 -23.45
CA THR A 3 -14.21 2.01 -23.05
C THR A 3 -14.49 1.15 -24.29
N PHE A 4 -13.44 0.63 -24.92
CA PHE A 4 -13.57 -0.32 -26.03
C PHE A 4 -13.84 -1.73 -25.49
N GLU A 5 -14.50 -2.57 -26.27
CA GLU A 5 -14.76 -3.96 -25.91
C GLU A 5 -13.47 -4.79 -26.01
N ARG A 6 -13.25 -5.67 -25.01
CA ARG A 6 -12.08 -6.56 -24.96
C ARG A 6 -11.97 -7.40 -26.23
N PRO A 7 -10.77 -7.61 -26.80
CA PRO A 7 -10.61 -8.50 -27.93
C PRO A 7 -11.02 -9.94 -27.56
N ALA A 8 -11.52 -10.67 -28.56
CA ALA A 8 -11.81 -12.09 -28.39
C ALA A 8 -10.52 -12.91 -28.23
N ASP A 9 -10.60 -14.04 -27.53
CA ASP A 9 -9.54 -15.05 -27.51
C ASP A 9 -9.35 -15.60 -28.93
N ASP A 10 -8.17 -15.35 -29.52
CA ASP A 10 -7.78 -15.76 -30.86
C ASP A 10 -6.61 -16.75 -30.86
N ARG A 11 -6.27 -17.34 -29.70
CA ARG A 11 -5.16 -18.29 -29.56
C ARG A 11 -5.32 -19.56 -30.41
N ASN A 12 -6.57 -19.95 -30.66
CA ASN A 12 -6.92 -21.11 -31.50
C ASN A 12 -7.28 -20.72 -32.94
N ASP A 13 -7.05 -19.46 -33.35
CA ASP A 13 -7.29 -19.02 -34.72
C ASP A 13 -6.35 -19.77 -35.69
N GLY A 14 -6.93 -20.30 -36.77
CA GLY A 14 -6.24 -21.14 -37.73
C GLY A 14 -5.42 -20.37 -38.77
N ASP A 15 -5.80 -19.13 -39.06
CA ASP A 15 -5.09 -18.26 -39.99
C ASP A 15 -3.81 -17.74 -39.31
N LEU A 16 -3.95 -17.28 -38.05
CA LEU A 16 -2.80 -16.95 -37.20
C LEU A 16 -1.88 -18.17 -36.97
N ALA A 17 -2.43 -19.39 -36.91
CA ALA A 17 -1.64 -20.62 -36.85
C ALA A 17 -0.81 -20.89 -38.10
N ALA A 18 -1.40 -20.61 -39.27
CA ALA A 18 -0.74 -20.81 -40.54
C ALA A 18 0.42 -19.83 -40.72
N ALA A 19 0.29 -18.61 -40.20
CA ALA A 19 1.34 -17.59 -40.23
C ALA A 19 2.62 -18.05 -39.51
N GLU A 20 2.52 -18.80 -38.42
CA GLU A 20 3.68 -19.32 -37.66
C GLU A 20 4.44 -20.44 -38.35
N GLY A 21 3.79 -21.14 -39.28
CA GLY A 21 4.32 -22.34 -39.93
C GLY A 21 5.16 -22.06 -41.18
N SER A 22 5.31 -20.81 -41.59
CA SER A 22 5.92 -20.46 -42.89
C SER A 22 7.44 -20.60 -42.94
N ASP A 23 8.16 -20.43 -41.83
CA ASP A 23 9.58 -20.80 -41.69
C ASP A 23 9.95 -20.77 -40.19
N ARG A 24 10.26 -21.93 -39.59
CA ARG A 24 10.73 -22.02 -38.19
C ARG A 24 12.24 -21.73 -38.13
N PRO A 25 12.71 -21.08 -37.05
CA PRO A 25 14.13 -20.76 -36.90
C PRO A 25 15.00 -22.01 -36.93
N VAL A 26 16.17 -21.88 -37.57
CA VAL A 26 17.12 -22.99 -37.79
C VAL A 26 17.72 -23.46 -36.45
N GLU A 27 17.55 -24.74 -36.13
CA GLU A 27 18.22 -25.38 -34.98
C GLU A 27 19.76 -25.34 -35.14
N GLU A 28 20.42 -25.14 -33.99
CA GLU A 28 21.85 -25.07 -33.76
C GLU A 28 22.77 -25.71 -34.83
N GLY A 29 23.65 -24.87 -35.40
CA GLY A 29 24.90 -25.35 -35.97
C GLY A 29 25.08 -25.19 -37.48
N ALA A 30 24.87 -23.98 -38.00
CA ALA A 30 25.74 -23.34 -38.99
C ALA A 30 25.04 -22.06 -39.47
N ILE A 31 25.81 -20.97 -39.56
CA ILE A 31 25.41 -19.66 -40.13
C ILE A 31 24.86 -18.70 -39.05
N CYS A 32 25.58 -17.59 -38.84
CA CYS A 32 25.22 -16.50 -37.93
C CYS A 32 23.93 -15.83 -38.44
N PRO A 33 22.79 -15.92 -37.75
CA PRO A 33 21.56 -15.25 -38.19
C PRO A 33 21.66 -13.74 -37.88
N LEU A 34 20.95 -12.89 -38.65
CA LEU A 34 21.24 -11.46 -38.98
C LEU A 34 22.24 -11.25 -40.14
N MET A 35 22.08 -12.00 -41.25
CA MET A 35 23.00 -11.96 -42.39
C MET A 35 22.87 -10.71 -43.26
N ASN A 36 21.68 -10.10 -43.32
CA ASN A 36 21.42 -8.99 -44.24
C ASN A 36 21.89 -7.63 -43.71
N GLY A 37 22.48 -7.57 -42.52
CA GLY A 37 22.94 -6.32 -41.89
C GLY A 37 21.80 -5.43 -41.39
N GLN A 38 20.55 -5.90 -41.48
CA GLN A 38 19.36 -5.27 -40.92
C GLN A 38 18.72 -6.23 -39.91
N VAL A 39 17.92 -5.66 -39.01
CA VAL A 39 17.08 -6.39 -38.07
C VAL A 39 15.70 -5.76 -38.08
N GLN A 40 14.67 -6.60 -38.19
CA GLN A 40 13.29 -6.18 -38.03
C GLN A 40 12.90 -6.26 -36.55
N LEU A 41 12.36 -5.17 -35.99
CA LEU A 41 11.99 -5.09 -34.58
C LEU A 41 10.48 -5.25 -34.38
N ILE A 42 10.11 -6.02 -33.36
CA ILE A 42 8.72 -6.20 -32.94
C ILE A 42 8.54 -5.62 -31.53
N PRO A 43 7.91 -4.45 -31.38
CA PRO A 43 7.72 -3.85 -30.08
C PRO A 43 6.79 -4.69 -29.19
N LEU A 44 7.26 -4.92 -27.97
CA LEU A 44 6.51 -5.42 -26.83
C LEU A 44 6.70 -4.42 -25.69
N ARG A 45 5.91 -4.53 -24.63
CA ARG A 45 6.07 -3.66 -23.46
C ARG A 45 6.13 -4.42 -22.16
N TYR A 46 6.70 -3.78 -21.14
CA TYR A 46 6.54 -4.24 -19.77
C TYR A 46 5.13 -3.94 -19.26
N GLY A 47 4.52 -4.87 -18.53
CA GLY A 47 3.18 -4.72 -17.96
C GLY A 47 2.94 -5.66 -16.79
N LEU A 48 1.92 -5.40 -15.96
CA LEU A 48 1.49 -6.35 -14.92
C LEU A 48 1.04 -7.66 -15.56
N VAL A 49 1.42 -8.80 -15.03
CA VAL A 49 0.96 -10.14 -15.47
C VAL A 49 0.48 -10.95 -14.27
N GLU A 50 -0.19 -12.09 -14.48
CA GLU A 50 -0.74 -12.85 -13.36
C GLU A 50 0.35 -13.57 -12.55
N ALA A 51 1.15 -14.39 -13.22
CA ALA A 51 2.18 -15.23 -12.63
C ALA A 51 3.40 -15.47 -13.55
N LEU A 52 3.31 -15.13 -14.84
CA LEU A 52 4.36 -15.40 -15.81
C LEU A 52 5.55 -14.45 -15.66
N GLU A 53 6.60 -14.89 -14.97
CA GLU A 53 7.86 -14.13 -14.89
C GLU A 53 8.74 -14.37 -16.12
N PRO A 54 9.20 -13.31 -16.81
CA PRO A 54 10.07 -13.47 -17.97
C PRO A 54 11.47 -13.91 -17.53
N GLY A 55 12.15 -14.71 -18.36
CA GLY A 55 13.53 -15.14 -18.12
C GLY A 55 14.59 -14.04 -18.35
N CYS A 56 14.18 -12.79 -18.59
CA CYS A 56 15.04 -11.64 -18.83
C CYS A 56 14.94 -10.61 -17.69
N PRO A 57 15.96 -9.75 -17.49
CA PRO A 57 15.90 -8.67 -16.51
C PRO A 57 14.74 -7.71 -16.77
N THR A 58 14.04 -7.31 -15.70
CA THR A 58 12.98 -6.30 -15.73
C THR A 58 13.49 -4.97 -15.16
N PRO A 59 12.91 -3.82 -15.54
CA PRO A 59 13.36 -2.50 -15.07
C PRO A 59 13.10 -2.26 -13.57
N TYR A 60 12.18 -3.03 -12.97
CA TYR A 60 11.84 -3.04 -11.55
C TYR A 60 11.03 -4.28 -11.20
N THR A 61 10.88 -4.50 -9.90
CA THR A 61 10.05 -5.57 -9.32
C THR A 61 8.84 -4.96 -8.64
N LEU A 62 7.76 -5.72 -8.62
CA LEU A 62 6.49 -5.37 -7.99
C LEU A 62 6.09 -6.49 -7.04
N SER A 63 5.48 -6.13 -5.92
CA SER A 63 5.11 -7.06 -4.85
C SER A 63 3.66 -7.53 -4.95
N ALA A 64 2.76 -6.71 -5.52
CA ALA A 64 1.36 -7.06 -5.68
C ALA A 64 1.16 -8.13 -6.76
N ARG A 65 1.83 -7.93 -7.91
CA ARG A 65 1.85 -8.82 -9.09
C ARG A 65 3.17 -8.66 -9.84
N PRO A 66 3.67 -9.70 -10.52
CA PRO A 66 4.92 -9.61 -11.27
C PRO A 66 4.84 -8.64 -12.45
N LEU A 67 5.98 -8.04 -12.78
CA LEU A 67 6.18 -7.27 -14.00
C LEU A 67 6.64 -8.22 -15.11
N GLY A 68 5.80 -8.43 -16.12
CA GLY A 68 6.08 -9.31 -17.26
C GLY A 68 6.04 -8.58 -18.59
N LEU A 69 5.87 -9.35 -19.68
CA LEU A 69 5.84 -8.85 -21.05
C LEU A 69 4.42 -8.95 -21.63
N ARG A 70 4.00 -7.88 -22.31
CA ARG A 70 2.68 -7.69 -22.90
C ARG A 70 2.78 -7.21 -24.34
N LEU A 71 1.70 -7.39 -25.10
CA LEU A 71 1.50 -6.71 -26.39
C LEU A 71 1.41 -5.18 -26.21
N MET A 72 1.72 -4.44 -27.27
CA MET A 72 1.63 -2.98 -27.28
C MET A 72 0.19 -2.48 -27.08
N ARG A 73 0.05 -1.25 -26.55
CA ARG A 73 -1.23 -0.52 -26.46
C ARG A 73 -1.40 0.41 -27.65
N ASN A 74 -2.58 1.00 -27.77
CA ASN A 74 -2.77 2.14 -28.66
C ASN A 74 -1.83 3.29 -28.25
N GLY A 75 -1.20 3.92 -29.23
CA GLY A 75 -0.25 5.00 -28.98
C GLY A 75 0.76 5.15 -30.11
N TYR A 76 1.92 5.69 -29.76
CA TYR A 76 2.98 6.06 -30.69
C TYR A 76 4.30 5.52 -30.16
N LEU A 77 5.10 4.95 -31.05
CA LEU A 77 6.48 4.58 -30.77
C LEU A 77 7.41 5.44 -31.61
N TYR A 78 8.30 6.15 -30.92
CA TYR A 78 9.34 6.97 -31.53
C TYR A 78 10.67 6.25 -31.46
N VAL A 79 11.35 6.16 -32.60
CA VAL A 79 12.68 5.54 -32.70
C VAL A 79 13.64 6.54 -33.33
N LEU A 80 14.70 6.89 -32.62
CA LEU A 80 15.76 7.77 -33.09
C LEU A 80 17.02 6.93 -33.37
N ASP A 81 17.51 6.96 -34.62
CA ASP A 81 18.77 6.30 -35.00
C ASP A 81 19.96 7.14 -34.48
N GLY A 82 20.73 6.57 -33.55
CA GLY A 82 21.83 7.28 -32.88
C GLY A 82 22.96 7.75 -33.79
N GLN A 83 23.01 7.28 -35.04
CA GLN A 83 24.02 7.64 -36.03
C GLN A 83 23.49 8.58 -37.11
N THR A 84 22.25 8.43 -37.60
CA THR A 84 21.67 9.38 -38.58
C THR A 84 20.99 10.59 -37.91
N ASN A 85 20.60 10.44 -36.65
CA ASN A 85 19.79 11.40 -35.88
C ASN A 85 18.40 11.65 -36.50
N GLU A 86 17.92 10.72 -37.32
CA GLU A 86 16.55 10.71 -37.86
C GLU A 86 15.61 10.08 -36.82
N ILE A 87 14.35 10.54 -36.82
CA ILE A 87 13.31 10.06 -35.91
C ILE A 87 12.18 9.49 -36.74
N ASP A 88 11.92 8.20 -36.56
CA ASP A 88 10.78 7.50 -37.12
C ASP A 88 9.62 7.49 -36.12
N GLU A 89 8.40 7.51 -36.65
CA GLU A 89 7.16 7.41 -35.89
C GLU A 89 6.35 6.20 -36.36
N TYR A 90 5.94 5.37 -35.41
CA TYR A 90 5.05 4.24 -35.64
C TYR A 90 3.79 4.41 -34.80
N THR A 91 2.62 4.40 -35.44
CA THR A 91 1.34 4.46 -34.76
C THR A 91 0.81 3.05 -34.50
N PHE A 92 0.37 2.81 -33.27
CA PHE A 92 -0.33 1.60 -32.85
C PHE A 92 -1.83 1.91 -32.66
N SER A 93 -2.68 1.16 -33.36
CA SER A 93 -4.13 1.27 -33.29
C SER A 93 -4.80 -0.09 -33.11
N ASP A 94 -6.13 -0.10 -33.00
CA ASP A 94 -6.95 -1.31 -32.87
C ASP A 94 -6.50 -2.20 -31.70
N GLN A 95 -6.27 -1.55 -30.55
CA GLN A 95 -5.83 -2.19 -29.32
C GLN A 95 -4.38 -2.71 -29.42
N GLY A 96 -3.55 -1.97 -30.16
CA GLY A 96 -2.16 -2.32 -30.43
C GLY A 96 -1.96 -3.39 -31.49
N ALA A 97 -3.03 -3.90 -32.12
CA ALA A 97 -2.95 -4.96 -33.12
C ALA A 97 -2.49 -4.47 -34.50
N THR A 98 -2.69 -3.18 -34.80
CA THR A 98 -2.30 -2.58 -36.09
C THR A 98 -1.14 -1.63 -35.90
N VAL A 99 -0.09 -1.76 -36.73
CA VAL A 99 1.06 -0.85 -36.79
C VAL A 99 1.17 -0.17 -38.16
N SER A 100 1.53 1.11 -38.19
CA SER A 100 1.57 1.90 -39.44
C SER A 100 2.76 1.60 -40.37
N GLY A 101 3.73 0.77 -39.97
CA GLY A 101 4.92 0.48 -40.77
C GLY A 101 5.82 -0.63 -40.18
N LYS A 102 6.89 -0.97 -40.90
CA LYS A 102 7.92 -1.94 -40.48
C LYS A 102 9.08 -1.22 -39.77
N LEU A 103 9.58 -1.82 -38.69
CA LEU A 103 10.68 -1.27 -37.90
C LEU A 103 11.99 -1.95 -38.31
N ASP A 104 12.57 -1.49 -39.43
CA ASP A 104 13.77 -2.10 -40.02
C ASP A 104 14.98 -1.19 -39.80
N TYR A 105 15.96 -1.66 -39.00
CA TYR A 105 17.15 -0.89 -38.65
C TYR A 105 18.43 -1.65 -38.96
N PRO A 106 19.54 -0.97 -39.32
CA PRO A 106 20.82 -1.63 -39.43
C PRO A 106 21.25 -2.23 -38.08
N ASN A 107 21.74 -3.47 -38.08
CA ASN A 107 22.04 -4.22 -36.86
C ASN A 107 23.30 -3.73 -36.12
N ASP A 108 24.02 -2.75 -36.67
CA ASP A 108 25.22 -2.13 -36.09
C ASP A 108 24.92 -0.85 -35.31
N ARG A 109 23.63 -0.50 -35.14
CA ARG A 109 23.19 0.77 -34.56
C ARG A 109 22.88 0.69 -33.07
N THR A 110 22.97 1.85 -32.42
CA THR A 110 22.23 2.11 -31.19
C THR A 110 21.03 2.97 -31.55
N ILE A 111 19.84 2.48 -31.24
CA ILE A 111 18.59 3.23 -31.40
C ILE A 111 18.13 3.74 -30.03
N TYR A 112 17.35 4.81 -30.05
CA TYR A 112 16.72 5.37 -28.85
C TYR A 112 15.22 5.30 -29.01
N VAL A 113 14.52 4.73 -28.04
CA VAL A 113 13.11 4.36 -28.15
C VAL A 113 12.29 5.03 -27.06
N CYS A 114 11.10 5.53 -27.41
CA CYS A 114 10.14 6.03 -26.44
C CYS A 114 8.71 5.73 -26.89
N PHE A 115 7.93 5.07 -26.03
CA PHE A 115 6.48 4.93 -26.21
C PHE A 115 5.76 6.14 -25.63
N SER A 116 4.71 6.59 -26.32
CA SER A 116 3.92 7.76 -25.95
C SER A 116 2.45 7.54 -26.26
N GLU A 117 1.57 7.97 -25.36
CA GLU A 117 0.11 7.88 -25.54
C GLU A 117 -0.42 8.98 -26.48
N VAL A 118 0.36 10.04 -26.68
CA VAL A 118 0.03 11.19 -27.54
C VAL A 118 1.11 11.38 -28.60
N PRO A 119 0.79 11.96 -29.77
CA PRO A 119 1.80 12.23 -30.78
C PRO A 119 2.77 13.32 -30.29
N TRP A 120 4.06 13.15 -30.51
CA TRP A 120 5.07 14.16 -30.18
C TRP A 120 4.91 15.41 -31.05
N THR A 121 4.93 16.57 -30.40
CA THR A 121 5.05 17.86 -31.07
C THR A 121 6.40 18.01 -31.76
N GLU A 122 6.51 18.96 -32.68
CA GLU A 122 7.79 19.26 -33.34
C GLU A 122 8.85 19.72 -32.34
N ALA A 123 8.44 20.42 -31.26
CA ALA A 123 9.33 20.85 -30.18
C ALA A 123 9.95 19.66 -29.44
N LYS A 124 9.14 18.65 -29.08
CA LYS A 124 9.64 17.42 -28.42
C LYS A 124 10.59 16.63 -29.29
N ARG A 125 10.30 16.52 -30.59
CA ARG A 125 11.21 15.89 -31.57
C ARG A 125 12.52 16.64 -31.68
N ALA A 126 12.47 17.96 -31.79
CA ALA A 126 13.66 18.80 -31.87
C ALA A 126 14.53 18.66 -30.62
N GLN A 127 13.90 18.60 -29.44
CA GLN A 127 14.60 18.49 -28.16
C GLN A 127 15.56 17.28 -28.11
N VAL A 128 15.07 16.06 -28.38
CA VAL A 128 15.92 14.83 -28.33
C VAL A 128 16.85 14.70 -29.55
N ARG A 129 16.51 15.35 -30.66
CA ARG A 129 17.37 15.42 -31.85
C ARG A 129 18.58 16.32 -31.59
N ASP A 130 18.34 17.48 -30.99
CA ASP A 130 19.34 18.54 -30.84
C ASP A 130 20.17 18.38 -29.56
N SER A 131 19.61 17.74 -28.53
CA SER A 131 20.25 17.52 -27.23
C SER A 131 20.45 16.03 -26.96
N ARG A 132 21.71 15.62 -26.95
CA ARG A 132 22.09 14.25 -26.54
C ARG A 132 21.76 13.99 -25.06
N GLU A 133 21.88 14.99 -24.20
CA GLU A 133 21.59 14.84 -22.77
C GLU A 133 20.09 14.55 -22.55
N ASP A 134 19.20 15.29 -23.22
CA ASP A 134 17.75 15.02 -23.16
C ASP A 134 17.43 13.63 -23.73
N ARG A 135 18.07 13.26 -24.85
CA ARG A 135 17.90 11.93 -25.43
C ARG A 135 18.32 10.81 -24.48
N ASP A 136 19.50 10.92 -23.87
CA ASP A 136 20.02 9.90 -22.96
C ASP A 136 19.20 9.83 -21.65
N ALA A 137 18.49 10.91 -21.26
CA ALA A 137 17.64 10.93 -20.07
C ALA A 137 16.19 10.45 -20.29
N PHE A 138 15.60 10.76 -21.46
CA PHE A 138 14.17 10.53 -21.70
C PHE A 138 13.86 9.42 -22.68
N MET A 139 14.85 8.94 -23.44
CA MET A 139 14.67 7.81 -24.35
C MET A 139 15.45 6.57 -23.88
N GLN A 140 14.87 5.40 -24.10
CA GLN A 140 15.52 4.12 -23.82
C GLN A 140 16.55 3.81 -24.91
N ALA A 141 17.83 3.83 -24.58
CA ALA A 141 18.90 3.40 -25.48
C ALA A 141 18.87 1.87 -25.65
N VAL A 142 18.90 1.39 -26.89
CA VAL A 142 18.93 -0.02 -27.24
C VAL A 142 20.04 -0.26 -28.25
N ASN A 143 21.02 -1.08 -27.85
CA ASN A 143 22.13 -1.42 -28.71
C ASN A 143 21.80 -2.68 -29.54
N LEU A 144 21.64 -2.50 -30.85
CA LEU A 144 21.41 -3.61 -31.78
C LEU A 144 22.71 -4.38 -32.04
N ALA A 145 23.87 -3.70 -31.90
CA ALA A 145 25.16 -4.32 -32.13
C ALA A 145 25.47 -5.37 -31.07
N GLY A 146 25.50 -6.64 -31.50
CA GLY A 146 25.79 -7.79 -30.62
C GLY A 146 24.55 -8.47 -30.05
N ALA A 147 23.34 -8.00 -30.39
CA ALA A 147 22.13 -8.77 -30.14
C ALA A 147 22.15 -10.03 -31.01
N GLY A 148 21.97 -11.18 -30.37
CA GLY A 148 21.96 -12.48 -31.04
C GLY A 148 20.52 -12.95 -31.30
N PRO A 149 20.25 -13.64 -32.41
CA PRO A 149 18.95 -14.24 -32.71
C PRO A 149 18.57 -15.40 -31.77
N VAL A 150 19.48 -15.83 -30.88
CA VAL A 150 19.23 -16.88 -29.88
C VAL A 150 19.34 -16.31 -28.45
N SER A 151 20.33 -15.44 -28.21
CA SER A 151 20.60 -14.89 -26.88
C SER A 151 19.89 -13.57 -26.61
N GLY A 152 19.32 -12.93 -27.64
CA GLY A 152 18.83 -11.56 -27.55
C GLY A 152 19.95 -10.56 -27.25
N GLY A 153 19.56 -9.44 -26.64
CA GLY A 153 20.41 -8.35 -26.16
C GLY A 153 19.72 -7.60 -25.01
N GLU A 154 20.33 -6.50 -24.55
CA GLU A 154 19.67 -5.65 -23.55
C GLU A 154 18.40 -5.03 -24.16
N HIS A 155 17.24 -5.34 -23.57
CA HIS A 155 15.91 -4.99 -24.08
C HIS A 155 15.52 -5.63 -25.43
N LEU A 156 16.22 -6.69 -25.84
CA LEU A 156 15.93 -7.43 -27.06
C LEU A 156 15.82 -8.92 -26.75
N ILE A 157 14.72 -9.56 -27.12
CA ILE A 157 14.55 -11.01 -26.98
C ILE A 157 14.21 -11.62 -28.35
N PRO A 158 14.61 -12.86 -28.64
CA PRO A 158 14.16 -13.52 -29.85
C PRO A 158 12.72 -14.02 -29.74
N LEU A 159 12.15 -14.39 -30.89
CA LEU A 159 10.73 -14.78 -31.02
C LEU A 159 10.36 -16.01 -30.18
N ASP A 160 11.28 -16.98 -30.07
CA ASP A 160 11.09 -18.20 -29.28
C ASP A 160 10.97 -17.92 -27.77
N GLN A 161 11.70 -16.92 -27.27
CA GLN A 161 11.58 -16.43 -25.90
C GLN A 161 10.28 -15.64 -25.73
N ALA A 162 9.88 -14.84 -26.74
CA ALA A 162 8.61 -14.13 -26.69
C ALA A 162 7.41 -15.09 -26.61
N GLU A 163 7.40 -16.20 -27.36
CA GLU A 163 6.38 -17.25 -27.24
C GLU A 163 6.24 -17.81 -25.82
N GLN A 164 7.32 -17.80 -25.04
CA GLN A 164 7.37 -18.36 -23.68
C GLN A 164 7.10 -17.32 -22.59
N TRP A 165 7.38 -16.04 -22.85
CA TRP A 165 7.42 -14.99 -21.81
C TRP A 165 6.36 -13.92 -21.97
N VAL A 166 5.70 -13.81 -23.12
CA VAL A 166 4.59 -12.87 -23.34
C VAL A 166 3.30 -13.46 -22.79
N ALA A 167 2.63 -12.71 -21.91
CA ALA A 167 1.45 -13.20 -21.18
C ALA A 167 0.33 -13.65 -22.12
N GLU A 168 0.06 -12.90 -23.19
CA GLU A 168 -0.96 -13.21 -24.18
C GLU A 168 -0.74 -14.59 -24.85
N PHE A 169 0.51 -15.06 -24.93
CA PHE A 169 0.88 -16.29 -25.62
C PHE A 169 1.11 -17.48 -24.69
N ALA A 170 1.64 -17.25 -23.49
CA ALA A 170 2.13 -18.31 -22.60
C ALA A 170 1.37 -18.42 -21.27
N GLU A 171 0.67 -17.37 -20.83
CA GLU A 171 0.04 -17.35 -19.52
C GLU A 171 -1.28 -18.14 -19.50
N ASP A 172 -1.25 -19.27 -18.79
CA ASP A 172 -2.42 -20.15 -18.57
C ASP A 172 -2.77 -20.32 -17.09
N HIS A 173 -2.18 -19.51 -16.21
CA HIS A 173 -2.49 -19.55 -14.80
C HIS A 173 -3.98 -19.29 -14.57
N THR A 174 -4.62 -20.19 -13.83
CA THR A 174 -6.00 -20.03 -13.37
C THR A 174 -5.94 -19.97 -11.85
N PRO A 175 -6.18 -18.80 -11.22
CA PRO A 175 -6.08 -18.67 -9.79
C PRO A 175 -7.15 -19.53 -9.10
N GLU A 176 -6.75 -20.20 -8.01
CA GLU A 176 -7.70 -20.94 -7.19
C GLU A 176 -8.48 -19.96 -6.32
N ALA A 177 -9.79 -19.88 -6.53
CA ALA A 177 -10.67 -19.04 -5.72
C ALA A 177 -10.61 -19.50 -4.24
N PRO A 178 -10.26 -18.62 -3.29
CA PRO A 178 -10.37 -18.94 -1.87
C PRO A 178 -11.81 -19.29 -1.52
N GLU A 179 -12.00 -20.24 -0.59
CA GLU A 179 -13.34 -20.56 -0.08
C GLU A 179 -13.98 -19.29 0.50
N ASP A 180 -15.20 -18.96 0.02
CA ASP A 180 -15.91 -17.72 0.36
C ASP A 180 -15.21 -16.39 -0.02
N GLY A 181 -14.23 -16.44 -0.93
CA GLY A 181 -13.62 -15.25 -1.54
C GLY A 181 -14.57 -14.47 -2.45
N HIS A 182 -14.16 -13.26 -2.83
CA HIS A 182 -14.83 -12.51 -3.90
C HIS A 182 -14.65 -13.27 -5.23
N PRO A 183 -15.67 -13.31 -6.12
CA PRO A 183 -15.59 -14.08 -7.37
C PRO A 183 -14.36 -13.76 -8.23
N GLN A 184 -13.98 -12.47 -8.31
CA GLN A 184 -12.81 -12.02 -9.06
C GLN A 184 -11.47 -12.51 -8.49
N GLU A 185 -11.41 -13.01 -7.25
CA GLU A 185 -10.20 -13.65 -6.71
C GLU A 185 -9.86 -14.95 -7.44
N GLY A 186 -10.85 -15.60 -8.06
CA GLY A 186 -10.68 -16.82 -8.86
C GLY A 186 -10.66 -16.59 -10.36
N GLU A 187 -10.64 -15.34 -10.82
CA GLU A 187 -10.60 -15.00 -12.23
C GLU A 187 -9.16 -14.70 -12.66
N ALA A 188 -8.70 -15.37 -13.73
CA ALA A 188 -7.38 -15.12 -14.30
C ALA A 188 -7.27 -13.66 -14.77
N TYR A 189 -6.10 -13.08 -14.56
CA TYR A 189 -5.93 -11.64 -14.34
C TYR A 189 -6.02 -10.85 -15.67
N HIS A 190 -7.00 -9.94 -15.80
CA HIS A 190 -7.19 -9.03 -16.95
C HIS A 190 -6.91 -7.53 -16.64
N TRP A 191 -5.92 -7.22 -15.81
CA TRP A 191 -5.90 -5.98 -15.02
C TRP A 191 -5.06 -4.97 -15.74
N GLU A 192 -5.73 -4.45 -16.74
CA GLU A 192 -5.35 -3.26 -17.39
C GLU A 192 -6.47 -2.26 -17.18
N ASN A 193 -6.09 -1.01 -16.97
CA ASN A 193 -7.07 0.07 -16.88
C ASN A 193 -7.97 0.13 -18.13
N GLU A 194 -7.45 -0.27 -19.29
CA GLU A 194 -8.20 -0.49 -20.52
C GLU A 194 -8.02 -1.94 -21.00
N PRO A 195 -9.04 -2.61 -21.52
CA PRO A 195 -9.05 -4.08 -21.67
C PRO A 195 -8.28 -4.58 -22.90
N TYR A 196 -6.96 -4.37 -22.99
CA TYR A 196 -6.12 -4.84 -24.11
C TYR A 196 -5.85 -6.35 -24.06
N TYR A 197 -5.76 -6.94 -22.87
CA TYR A 197 -5.36 -8.32 -22.67
C TYR A 197 -6.41 -9.30 -23.17
N HIS A 198 -5.94 -10.26 -23.96
CA HIS A 198 -6.67 -11.42 -24.44
C HIS A 198 -5.67 -12.53 -24.72
N LYS A 199 -6.13 -13.78 -24.69
CA LYS A 199 -5.30 -14.90 -25.11
C LYS A 199 -5.13 -14.85 -26.62
N SER A 200 -3.88 -14.99 -27.05
CA SER A 200 -3.48 -14.89 -28.43
C SER A 200 -2.30 -15.81 -28.73
N ARG A 201 -1.68 -15.64 -29.90
CA ARG A 201 -0.54 -16.41 -30.37
C ARG A 201 0.43 -15.55 -31.18
N ILE A 202 1.69 -15.97 -31.27
CA ILE A 202 2.75 -15.17 -31.89
C ILE A 202 2.49 -14.88 -33.38
N GLY A 203 1.74 -15.74 -34.08
CA GLY A 203 1.30 -15.49 -35.46
C GLY A 203 0.61 -14.14 -35.66
N LYS A 204 -0.01 -13.58 -34.60
CA LYS A 204 -0.58 -12.23 -34.62
C LYS A 204 0.49 -11.15 -34.84
N LEU A 205 1.67 -11.31 -34.24
CA LEU A 205 2.80 -10.41 -34.47
C LEU A 205 3.35 -10.57 -35.89
N TYR A 206 3.34 -11.80 -36.43
CA TYR A 206 3.83 -12.06 -37.78
C TYR A 206 2.99 -11.33 -38.82
N GLU A 207 1.66 -11.39 -38.68
CA GLU A 207 0.75 -10.66 -39.55
C GLU A 207 0.84 -9.14 -39.33
N ALA A 208 0.79 -8.68 -38.08
CA ALA A 208 0.81 -7.26 -37.76
C ALA A 208 2.06 -6.55 -38.26
N HIS A 209 3.23 -7.19 -38.14
CA HIS A 209 4.51 -6.64 -38.57
C HIS A 209 4.93 -7.09 -39.97
N ALA A 210 4.10 -7.86 -40.67
CA ALA A 210 4.38 -8.41 -42.00
C ALA A 210 5.78 -9.07 -42.08
N ILE A 211 6.01 -10.01 -41.17
CA ILE A 211 7.27 -10.74 -41.02
C ILE A 211 7.44 -11.73 -42.17
N GLU A 212 8.56 -11.62 -42.85
CA GLU A 212 8.94 -12.50 -43.96
C GLU A 212 10.04 -13.49 -43.55
N GLU A 213 11.01 -13.06 -42.74
CA GLU A 213 12.15 -13.88 -42.29
C GLU A 213 12.27 -13.80 -40.74
N PRO A 214 11.73 -14.79 -40.00
CA PRO A 214 11.78 -14.80 -38.53
C PRO A 214 13.20 -14.79 -37.95
N ASP A 215 14.19 -15.34 -38.66
CA ASP A 215 15.61 -15.36 -38.27
C ASP A 215 16.28 -13.97 -38.29
N GLU A 216 15.64 -12.97 -38.91
CA GLU A 216 16.08 -11.57 -38.93
C GLU A 216 15.25 -10.66 -38.02
N CYS A 217 14.44 -11.24 -37.14
CA CYS A 217 13.54 -10.52 -36.24
C CYS A 217 13.98 -10.60 -34.78
N LEU A 218 13.82 -9.50 -34.04
CA LEU A 218 13.93 -9.47 -32.58
C LEU A 218 12.74 -8.72 -31.98
N CYS A 219 12.26 -9.17 -30.82
CA CYS A 219 11.29 -8.44 -30.03
C CYS A 219 12.00 -7.34 -29.22
N LEU A 220 11.54 -6.11 -29.38
CA LEU A 220 12.00 -4.91 -28.68
C LEU A 220 11.15 -4.67 -27.43
N LEU A 221 11.76 -4.72 -26.25
CA LEU A 221 11.06 -4.50 -24.98
C LEU A 221 11.05 -3.01 -24.62
N VAL A 222 9.87 -2.39 -24.59
CA VAL A 222 9.68 -0.95 -24.37
C VAL A 222 9.09 -0.67 -22.99
N ARG A 223 9.52 0.43 -22.35
CA ARG A 223 8.92 0.91 -21.10
C ARG A 223 7.54 1.54 -21.31
N ASP A 224 6.63 1.21 -20.41
CA ASP A 224 5.27 1.77 -20.30
C ASP A 224 4.93 1.98 -18.81
N ASP A 225 5.77 2.75 -18.11
CA ASP A 225 5.64 2.93 -16.65
C ASP A 225 4.30 3.61 -16.29
N ILE A 226 3.80 4.55 -17.11
CA ILE A 226 2.47 5.16 -16.94
C ILE A 226 1.38 4.09 -17.02
N GLY A 227 1.46 3.20 -18.01
CA GLY A 227 0.53 2.10 -18.17
C GLY A 227 0.51 1.18 -16.95
N VAL A 228 1.68 0.75 -16.47
CA VAL A 228 1.79 -0.10 -15.27
C VAL A 228 1.21 0.58 -14.03
N MET A 229 1.50 1.86 -13.82
CA MET A 229 0.98 2.54 -12.64
C MET A 229 -0.54 2.75 -12.70
N ARG A 230 -1.13 2.96 -13.89
CA ARG A 230 -2.59 3.00 -14.07
C ARG A 230 -3.22 1.63 -13.84
N ASP A 231 -2.57 0.55 -14.26
CA ASP A 231 -3.06 -0.80 -14.01
C ASP A 231 -3.06 -1.12 -12.50
N LEU A 232 -2.02 -0.70 -11.77
CA LEU A 232 -1.97 -0.79 -10.31
C LEU A 232 -3.05 0.07 -9.63
N ALA A 233 -3.34 1.26 -10.15
CA ALA A 233 -4.41 2.11 -9.62
C ALA A 233 -5.80 1.48 -9.84
N GLN A 234 -6.05 0.92 -11.02
CA GLN A 234 -7.29 0.18 -11.28
C GLN A 234 -7.38 -1.07 -10.40
N PHE A 235 -6.28 -1.79 -10.20
CA PHE A 235 -6.25 -2.95 -9.30
C PHE A 235 -6.62 -2.56 -7.86
N GLN A 236 -6.13 -1.41 -7.38
CA GLN A 236 -6.53 -0.91 -6.07
C GLN A 236 -8.04 -0.69 -5.99
N ASP A 237 -8.63 -0.05 -7.00
CA ASP A 237 -10.06 0.27 -7.03
C ASP A 237 -10.92 -1.00 -7.05
N ASP A 238 -10.49 -2.02 -7.80
CA ASP A 238 -11.18 -3.31 -7.84
C ASP A 238 -11.19 -3.97 -6.45
N VAL A 239 -10.04 -4.00 -5.75
CA VAL A 239 -9.96 -4.59 -4.40
C VAL A 239 -10.71 -3.76 -3.36
N VAL A 240 -10.73 -2.42 -3.50
CA VAL A 240 -11.60 -1.55 -2.68
C VAL A 240 -13.07 -1.88 -2.94
N GLY A 241 -13.46 -2.06 -4.20
CA GLY A 241 -14.79 -2.49 -4.59
C GLY A 241 -15.19 -3.85 -3.98
N TRP A 242 -14.25 -4.76 -3.75
CA TRP A 242 -14.52 -6.01 -3.02
C TRP A 242 -14.88 -5.78 -1.56
N ILE A 243 -14.21 -4.84 -0.90
CA ILE A 243 -14.50 -4.44 0.48
C ILE A 243 -15.86 -3.73 0.55
N GLU A 244 -16.17 -2.86 -0.41
CA GLU A 244 -17.48 -2.21 -0.52
C GLU A 244 -18.59 -3.24 -0.71
N ALA A 245 -18.44 -4.17 -1.66
CA ALA A 245 -19.40 -5.25 -1.89
C ALA A 245 -19.58 -6.15 -0.66
N TRP A 246 -18.50 -6.42 0.08
CA TRP A 246 -18.57 -7.11 1.36
C TRP A 246 -19.35 -6.32 2.42
N SER A 247 -19.14 -5.01 2.50
CA SER A 247 -19.82 -4.16 3.47
C SER A 247 -21.34 -4.14 3.23
N GLU A 248 -21.75 -4.11 1.96
CA GLU A 248 -23.14 -4.10 1.52
C GLU A 248 -23.81 -5.49 1.55
N GLU A 249 -23.03 -6.56 1.72
CA GLU A 249 -23.52 -7.94 1.68
C GLU A 249 -24.68 -8.14 2.67
N LYS A 250 -25.72 -8.86 2.21
CA LYS A 250 -26.97 -9.10 2.96
C LYS A 250 -27.68 -7.80 3.38
N GLY A 251 -27.49 -6.71 2.63
CA GLY A 251 -28.07 -5.41 2.88
C GLY A 251 -27.42 -4.71 4.08
N GLY A 252 -26.09 -4.69 4.14
CA GLY A 252 -25.31 -4.06 5.21
C GLY A 252 -25.21 -4.87 6.50
N LYS A 253 -25.72 -6.11 6.51
CA LYS A 253 -25.74 -6.94 7.72
C LYS A 253 -24.40 -7.57 8.01
N THR A 254 -23.61 -7.88 6.98
CA THR A 254 -22.29 -8.48 7.17
C THR A 254 -21.35 -7.54 7.92
N GLU A 255 -21.19 -6.29 7.47
CA GLU A 255 -20.40 -5.28 8.17
C GLU A 255 -20.94 -5.01 9.58
N ARG A 256 -22.26 -4.79 9.71
CA ARG A 256 -22.89 -4.56 11.01
C ARG A 256 -22.61 -5.70 11.99
N ASP A 257 -22.81 -6.94 11.58
CA ASP A 257 -22.60 -8.11 12.45
C ASP A 257 -21.11 -8.30 12.77
N TYR A 258 -20.21 -7.93 11.84
CA TYR A 258 -18.76 -7.94 12.07
C TYR A 258 -18.31 -6.89 13.09
N LEU A 259 -18.80 -5.64 12.96
CA LEU A 259 -18.50 -4.56 13.89
C LEU A 259 -19.11 -4.84 15.27
N LEU A 260 -20.35 -5.33 15.33
CA LEU A 260 -20.98 -5.71 16.60
C LEU A 260 -20.24 -6.86 17.28
N GLY A 261 -19.84 -7.89 16.51
CA GLY A 261 -19.08 -9.00 17.05
C GLY A 261 -17.70 -8.57 17.56
N SER A 262 -16.99 -7.75 16.79
CA SER A 262 -15.69 -7.19 17.20
C SER A 262 -15.83 -6.30 18.43
N TYR A 263 -16.91 -5.52 18.53
CA TYR A 263 -17.22 -4.74 19.73
C TYR A 263 -17.49 -5.63 20.94
N ILE A 264 -18.31 -6.68 20.81
CA ILE A 264 -18.58 -7.65 21.87
C ILE A 264 -17.27 -8.29 22.35
N GLU A 265 -16.42 -8.77 21.43
CA GLU A 265 -15.12 -9.36 21.75
C GLU A 265 -14.24 -8.35 22.52
N SER A 266 -14.10 -7.12 22.02
CA SER A 266 -13.33 -6.05 22.69
C SER A 266 -13.87 -5.64 24.06
N ALA A 267 -15.17 -5.84 24.31
CA ALA A 267 -15.79 -5.56 25.60
C ALA A 267 -15.63 -6.73 26.59
N THR A 268 -15.50 -7.96 26.08
CA THR A 268 -15.33 -9.20 26.88
C THR A 268 -13.89 -9.54 27.16
N GLU A 269 -12.94 -9.12 26.32
CA GLU A 269 -11.52 -9.43 26.43
C GLU A 269 -10.72 -8.18 26.81
N LEU A 270 -9.82 -8.30 27.79
CA LEU A 270 -8.88 -7.24 28.13
C LEU A 270 -7.71 -7.27 27.13
N SER A 271 -7.62 -6.23 26.30
CA SER A 271 -6.41 -5.91 25.54
C SER A 271 -5.33 -5.28 26.44
N GLN A 272 -4.10 -5.16 25.95
CA GLN A 272 -3.05 -4.42 26.67
C GLN A 272 -3.46 -2.97 26.95
N ALA A 273 -4.04 -2.27 25.96
CA ALA A 273 -4.56 -0.92 26.17
C ALA A 273 -5.70 -0.87 27.20
N ALA A 274 -6.51 -1.94 27.32
CA ALA A 274 -7.54 -2.03 28.35
C ALA A 274 -6.95 -2.24 29.76
N LEU A 275 -5.78 -2.90 29.87
CA LEU A 275 -5.04 -2.98 31.13
C LEU A 275 -4.48 -1.62 31.54
N ASP A 276 -3.93 -0.86 30.60
CA ASP A 276 -3.43 0.49 30.88
C ASP A 276 -4.59 1.41 31.34
N ALA A 277 -5.76 1.32 30.71
CA ALA A 277 -6.95 2.05 31.15
C ALA A 277 -7.45 1.61 32.53
N LEU A 278 -7.29 0.33 32.91
CA LEU A 278 -7.59 -0.13 34.27
C LEU A 278 -6.60 0.45 35.28
N ALA A 279 -5.31 0.53 34.93
CA ALA A 279 -4.29 1.17 35.75
C ALA A 279 -4.61 2.65 36.01
N GLU A 280 -5.08 3.38 34.99
CA GLU A 280 -5.55 4.76 35.15
C GLU A 280 -6.76 4.89 36.09
N LEU A 281 -7.71 3.94 36.04
CA LEU A 281 -8.89 3.94 36.90
C LEU A 281 -8.59 3.59 38.37
N ASP A 282 -7.53 2.81 38.60
CA ASP A 282 -7.08 2.40 39.94
C ASP A 282 -6.11 3.41 40.58
N GLN A 283 -5.87 4.59 39.97
CA GLN A 283 -5.13 5.68 40.60
C GLN A 283 -5.77 6.08 41.96
N ASP A 284 -4.93 6.38 42.96
CA ASP A 284 -5.33 6.67 44.34
C ASP A 284 -6.05 5.50 45.07
N THR A 285 -5.95 4.27 44.55
CA THR A 285 -6.46 3.05 45.21
C THR A 285 -5.32 2.17 45.75
N PRO A 286 -5.59 1.21 46.67
CA PRO A 286 -4.57 0.25 47.10
C PRO A 286 -3.96 -0.59 45.98
N ARG A 287 -4.58 -0.66 44.80
CA ARG A 287 -4.09 -1.39 43.62
C ARG A 287 -3.13 -0.58 42.76
N GLU A 288 -2.95 0.72 43.04
CA GLU A 288 -1.97 1.55 42.32
C GLU A 288 -0.54 0.97 42.39
N ALA A 289 -0.18 0.35 43.52
CA ALA A 289 1.11 -0.31 43.69
C ALA A 289 1.32 -1.49 42.72
N LEU A 290 0.29 -2.32 42.50
CA LEU A 290 0.33 -3.43 41.54
C LEU A 290 0.71 -2.92 40.13
N TRP A 291 0.07 -1.84 39.69
CA TRP A 291 0.26 -1.28 38.36
C TRP A 291 1.63 -0.61 38.21
N ASN A 292 2.03 0.19 39.21
CA ASN A 292 3.34 0.85 39.23
C ASN A 292 4.49 -0.18 39.21
N ASP A 293 4.37 -1.26 39.98
CA ASP A 293 5.39 -2.31 40.03
C ASP A 293 5.40 -3.15 38.74
N LEU A 294 4.24 -3.37 38.10
CA LEU A 294 4.16 -4.06 36.81
C LEU A 294 4.81 -3.23 35.70
N GLU A 295 4.62 -1.91 35.70
CA GLU A 295 5.27 -0.99 34.75
C GLU A 295 6.77 -0.90 35.00
N ALA A 296 7.18 -0.74 36.27
CA ALA A 296 8.60 -0.63 36.65
C ALA A 296 9.40 -1.92 36.41
N LEU A 297 8.75 -3.08 36.41
CA LEU A 297 9.40 -4.37 36.13
C LEU A 297 9.86 -4.47 34.66
N ASP A 298 9.20 -3.77 33.74
CA ASP A 298 9.45 -3.80 32.29
C ASP A 298 9.62 -5.22 31.72
N ASP A 299 8.82 -6.17 32.22
CA ASP A 299 8.86 -7.58 31.81
C ASP A 299 7.61 -7.98 31.02
N GLU A 300 7.79 -8.14 29.72
CA GLU A 300 6.70 -8.49 28.80
C GLU A 300 6.13 -9.89 29.07
N ALA A 301 6.91 -10.81 29.64
CA ALA A 301 6.41 -12.14 30.01
C ALA A 301 5.41 -12.05 31.17
N THR A 302 5.76 -11.31 32.23
CA THR A 302 4.86 -11.04 33.36
C THR A 302 3.60 -10.29 32.92
N ARG A 303 3.74 -9.25 32.09
CA ARG A 303 2.59 -8.49 31.55
C ARG A 303 1.63 -9.41 30.81
N ARG A 304 2.14 -10.25 29.90
CA ARG A 304 1.32 -11.22 29.15
C ARG A 304 0.65 -12.25 30.08
N ALA A 305 1.38 -12.82 31.03
CA ALA A 305 0.83 -13.81 31.96
C ALA A 305 -0.30 -13.22 32.83
N VAL A 306 -0.18 -11.96 33.27
CA VAL A 306 -1.25 -11.24 33.97
C VAL A 306 -2.47 -11.04 33.06
N THR A 307 -2.27 -10.59 31.82
CA THR A 307 -3.37 -10.46 30.84
C THR A 307 -4.10 -11.78 30.62
N ASP A 308 -3.36 -12.86 30.37
CA ASP A 308 -3.92 -14.20 30.13
C ASP A 308 -4.68 -14.72 31.35
N TYR A 309 -4.15 -14.46 32.56
CA TYR A 309 -4.81 -14.82 33.81
C TYR A 309 -6.14 -14.09 34.01
N LEU A 310 -6.18 -12.78 33.71
CA LEU A 310 -7.39 -11.96 33.83
C LEU A 310 -8.44 -12.32 32.77
N ASN A 311 -8.02 -12.70 31.56
CA ASN A 311 -8.90 -13.14 30.47
C ASN A 311 -9.33 -14.62 30.56
N HIS A 312 -8.78 -15.41 31.49
CA HIS A 312 -9.13 -16.83 31.63
C HIS A 312 -10.60 -17.03 32.07
N GLU A 313 -11.48 -17.35 31.11
CA GLU A 313 -12.91 -17.57 31.34
C GLU A 313 -13.23 -18.84 32.16
N GLY A 314 -12.31 -19.82 32.18
CA GLY A 314 -12.51 -21.13 32.81
C GLY A 314 -12.40 -21.15 34.34
N PRO A 315 -12.77 -22.28 34.98
CA PRO A 315 -12.41 -22.51 36.37
C PRO A 315 -10.88 -22.49 36.51
N LEU A 316 -10.41 -22.10 37.71
CA LEU A 316 -9.01 -22.22 38.04
C LEU A 316 -8.59 -23.70 38.02
N PRO A 317 -7.36 -24.03 37.61
CA PRO A 317 -6.91 -25.42 37.57
C PRO A 317 -6.91 -26.03 38.97
N ASP A 318 -7.40 -27.27 39.08
CA ASP A 318 -7.29 -28.02 40.33
C ASP A 318 -5.81 -28.24 40.68
N VAL A 319 -5.51 -28.12 41.97
CA VAL A 319 -4.18 -28.39 42.51
C VAL A 319 -4.26 -29.64 43.37
N ASP A 320 -3.37 -30.59 43.09
CA ASP A 320 -3.25 -31.79 43.92
C ASP A 320 -2.55 -31.42 45.22
N ASP A 321 -3.23 -31.60 46.35
CA ASP A 321 -2.70 -31.34 47.69
C ASP A 321 -1.33 -32.02 47.91
N ALA A 322 -1.09 -33.19 47.31
CA ALA A 322 0.18 -33.92 47.43
C ALA A 322 1.34 -33.28 46.64
N SER A 323 1.03 -32.39 45.70
CA SER A 323 2.00 -31.69 44.84
C SER A 323 2.37 -30.29 45.35
N LEU A 324 1.72 -29.82 46.42
CA LEU A 324 1.92 -28.50 47.00
C LEU A 324 3.19 -28.43 47.87
N PRO A 325 3.73 -27.22 48.12
CA PRO A 325 4.80 -27.01 49.10
C PRO A 325 4.46 -27.53 50.51
N ASP A 326 5.46 -28.00 51.25
CA ASP A 326 5.30 -28.65 52.57
C ASP A 326 4.56 -27.79 53.60
N ASP A 327 4.78 -26.47 53.55
CA ASP A 327 4.15 -25.47 54.40
C ASP A 327 2.66 -25.30 54.07
N VAL A 328 2.31 -25.21 52.78
CA VAL A 328 0.92 -25.18 52.32
C VAL A 328 0.20 -26.48 52.66
N GLN A 329 0.85 -27.64 52.48
CA GLN A 329 0.31 -28.93 52.91
C GLN A 329 0.07 -29.00 54.42
N ALA A 330 0.95 -28.41 55.22
CA ALA A 330 0.77 -28.35 56.68
C ALA A 330 -0.42 -27.46 57.06
N GLU A 331 -0.61 -26.33 56.36
CA GLU A 331 -1.76 -25.44 56.56
C GLU A 331 -3.08 -26.12 56.19
N LEU A 332 -3.16 -26.76 55.02
CA LEU A 332 -4.35 -27.51 54.60
C LEU A 332 -4.71 -28.63 55.58
N ARG A 333 -3.71 -29.40 56.05
CA ARG A 333 -3.91 -30.43 57.09
C ARG A 333 -4.43 -29.85 58.40
N ALA A 334 -3.94 -28.68 58.81
CA ALA A 334 -4.43 -28.02 60.03
C ALA A 334 -5.90 -27.59 59.89
N LEU A 335 -6.29 -27.10 58.71
CA LEU A 335 -7.69 -26.76 58.41
C LEU A 335 -8.59 -27.99 58.36
N ASP A 336 -8.12 -29.11 57.79
CA ASP A 336 -8.87 -30.36 57.74
C ASP A 336 -9.09 -30.95 59.15
N LEU A 337 -8.06 -30.95 60.00
CA LEU A 337 -8.20 -31.35 61.42
C LEU A 337 -9.18 -30.45 62.18
N ARG A 338 -9.15 -29.15 61.94
CA ARG A 338 -10.09 -28.19 62.54
C ARG A 338 -11.52 -28.45 62.07
N LYS A 339 -11.71 -28.79 60.80
CA LYS A 339 -13.00 -29.14 60.20
C LYS A 339 -13.56 -30.42 60.83
N GLU A 340 -12.74 -31.45 61.01
CA GLU A 340 -13.12 -32.70 61.67
C GLU A 340 -13.56 -32.48 63.11
N ALA A 341 -12.76 -31.74 63.89
CA ALA A 341 -13.11 -31.39 65.27
C ALA A 341 -14.45 -30.63 65.37
N LEU A 342 -14.73 -29.72 64.42
CA LEU A 342 -16.01 -29.01 64.35
C LEU A 342 -17.18 -29.94 64.02
N ARG A 343 -17.01 -30.91 63.09
CA ARG A 343 -18.05 -31.91 62.75
C ARG A 343 -18.37 -32.82 63.93
N GLU A 344 -17.35 -33.30 64.65
CA GLU A 344 -17.54 -34.11 65.85
C GLU A 344 -18.31 -33.33 66.93
N SER A 345 -17.95 -32.05 67.13
CA SER A 345 -18.65 -31.19 68.09
C SER A 345 -20.12 -30.93 67.71
N ALA A 346 -20.42 -30.80 66.42
CA ALA A 346 -21.78 -30.60 65.90
C ALA A 346 -22.67 -31.84 66.08
N SER A 347 -22.09 -33.04 65.94
CA SER A 347 -22.78 -34.32 66.11
C SER A 347 -23.27 -34.58 67.55
N MET A 348 -22.60 -33.97 68.54
CA MET A 348 -22.88 -34.13 69.97
C MET A 348 -23.97 -33.17 70.50
N SER A 349 -24.29 -32.08 69.78
CA SER A 349 -25.33 -31.13 70.17
C SER A 349 -25.77 -30.27 68.98
N PRO A 350 -27.00 -30.45 68.43
CA PRO A 350 -27.47 -29.69 67.28
C PRO A 350 -27.87 -28.27 67.70
N ARG A 351 -26.92 -27.34 67.68
CA ARG A 351 -27.15 -25.88 67.71
C ARG A 351 -26.78 -25.29 66.36
N ILE A 352 -27.27 -24.10 66.04
CA ILE A 352 -27.04 -23.38 64.76
C ILE A 352 -25.58 -22.85 64.61
N GLY A 353 -24.76 -22.91 65.67
CA GLY A 353 -23.40 -22.35 65.71
C GLY A 353 -22.25 -23.11 64.99
N PRO A 354 -22.23 -24.45 64.91
CA PRO A 354 -21.15 -25.20 64.25
C PRO A 354 -21.12 -24.99 62.73
N ASP A 355 -22.28 -24.77 62.11
CA ASP A 355 -22.40 -24.65 60.66
C ASP A 355 -21.66 -23.41 60.12
N MET A 356 -21.73 -22.27 60.82
CA MET A 356 -20.99 -21.06 60.44
C MET A 356 -19.47 -21.23 60.59
N ALA A 357 -19.02 -21.90 61.65
CA ALA A 357 -17.60 -22.17 61.86
C ALA A 357 -17.06 -23.17 60.83
N LEU A 358 -17.86 -24.16 60.45
CA LEU A 358 -17.51 -25.11 59.39
C LEU A 358 -17.37 -24.39 58.04
N LEU A 359 -18.32 -23.51 57.70
CA LEU A 359 -18.28 -22.68 56.49
C LEU A 359 -17.03 -21.77 56.45
N GLN A 360 -16.63 -21.20 57.60
CA GLN A 360 -15.41 -20.38 57.69
C GLN A 360 -14.15 -21.20 57.39
N VAL A 361 -14.03 -22.39 57.97
CA VAL A 361 -12.86 -23.28 57.73
C VAL A 361 -12.84 -23.76 56.27
N GLU A 362 -14.00 -24.08 55.69
CA GLU A 362 -14.11 -24.42 54.27
C GLU A 362 -13.75 -23.25 53.36
N SER A 363 -14.12 -22.02 53.72
CA SER A 363 -13.72 -20.80 53.01
C SER A 363 -12.21 -20.60 53.07
N GLN A 364 -11.60 -20.74 54.24
CA GLN A 364 -10.13 -20.62 54.41
C GLN A 364 -9.38 -21.63 53.55
N ARG A 365 -9.83 -22.90 53.58
CA ARG A 365 -9.24 -23.95 52.75
C ARG A 365 -9.34 -23.64 51.25
N ARG A 366 -10.48 -23.07 50.82
CA ARG A 366 -10.68 -22.65 49.43
C ARG A 366 -9.76 -21.49 49.04
N THR A 367 -9.56 -20.51 49.92
CA THR A 367 -8.64 -19.39 49.68
C THR A 367 -7.20 -19.87 49.49
N VAL A 368 -6.73 -20.81 50.32
CA VAL A 368 -5.39 -21.39 50.18
C VAL A 368 -5.22 -22.06 48.81
N LEU A 369 -6.18 -22.91 48.42
CA LEU A 369 -6.12 -23.56 47.10
C LEU A 369 -6.24 -22.57 45.93
N GLN A 370 -7.05 -21.53 46.07
CA GLN A 370 -7.21 -20.50 45.04
C GLN A 370 -5.91 -19.72 44.78
N ARG A 371 -5.12 -19.46 45.82
CA ARG A 371 -3.79 -18.83 45.70
C ARG A 371 -2.84 -19.73 44.93
N GLU A 372 -2.81 -21.03 45.25
CA GLU A 372 -1.97 -22.00 44.53
C GLU A 372 -2.39 -22.19 43.07
N SER A 373 -3.69 -22.25 42.79
CA SER A 373 -4.18 -22.32 41.41
C SER A 373 -3.84 -21.05 40.63
N THR A 374 -3.87 -19.89 41.27
CA THR A 374 -3.49 -18.61 40.67
C THR A 374 -2.00 -18.59 40.32
N ARG A 375 -1.13 -18.96 41.27
CA ARG A 375 0.32 -19.10 41.03
C ARG A 375 0.62 -20.04 39.86
N ARG A 376 -0.15 -21.11 39.71
CA ARG A 376 0.03 -22.06 38.61
C ARG A 376 -0.29 -21.49 37.22
N LEU A 377 -1.28 -20.59 37.12
CA LEU A 377 -1.58 -19.87 35.88
C LEU A 377 -0.56 -18.76 35.62
N LEU A 378 -0.02 -18.15 36.66
CA LEU A 378 1.00 -17.10 36.61
C LEU A 378 2.45 -17.65 36.66
N ARG A 379 2.67 -18.95 36.43
CA ARG A 379 4.01 -19.57 36.53
C ARG A 379 5.06 -18.98 35.57
N ASP A 380 4.58 -18.34 34.50
CA ASP A 380 5.42 -17.74 33.46
C ASP A 380 5.69 -16.24 33.76
N ALA A 381 5.14 -15.72 34.87
CA ALA A 381 5.39 -14.38 35.41
C ALA A 381 6.53 -14.38 36.45
N ASN A 382 6.99 -13.19 36.82
CA ASN A 382 7.99 -13.00 37.87
C ASN A 382 7.44 -13.39 39.26
N ASP A 383 8.07 -14.38 39.91
CA ASP A 383 7.65 -14.92 41.20
C ASP A 383 7.53 -13.85 42.31
N ALA A 384 8.48 -12.90 42.38
CA ALA A 384 8.48 -11.87 43.41
C ALA A 384 7.31 -10.89 43.23
N PHE A 385 7.01 -10.51 41.99
CA PHE A 385 5.85 -9.68 41.67
C PHE A 385 4.53 -10.41 42.01
N VAL A 386 4.42 -11.68 41.60
CA VAL A 386 3.23 -12.49 41.86
C VAL A 386 2.99 -12.66 43.35
N ASP A 387 4.04 -12.95 44.14
CA ASP A 387 3.89 -13.14 45.59
C ASP A 387 3.54 -11.84 46.33
N GLU A 388 4.06 -10.69 45.88
CA GLU A 388 3.74 -9.39 46.47
C GLU A 388 2.29 -8.98 46.20
N HIS A 389 1.79 -9.21 44.97
CA HIS A 389 0.50 -8.73 44.52
C HIS A 389 -0.59 -9.81 44.35
N LEU A 390 -0.36 -11.02 44.87
CA LEU A 390 -1.22 -12.18 44.63
C LEU A 390 -2.70 -11.94 44.96
N ASP A 391 -2.96 -11.33 46.12
CA ASP A 391 -4.33 -11.08 46.58
C ASP A 391 -5.00 -9.99 45.71
N ALA A 392 -4.27 -8.94 45.32
CA ALA A 392 -4.76 -7.90 44.41
C ALA A 392 -5.10 -8.45 43.03
N LEU A 393 -4.27 -9.36 42.48
CA LEU A 393 -4.54 -10.05 41.23
C LEU A 393 -5.78 -10.96 41.31
N ILE A 394 -5.95 -11.66 42.43
CA ILE A 394 -7.13 -12.50 42.67
C ILE A 394 -8.41 -11.64 42.72
N GLU A 395 -8.39 -10.54 43.46
CA GLU A 395 -9.51 -9.60 43.56
C GLU A 395 -9.83 -8.98 42.21
N LEU A 396 -8.81 -8.51 41.48
CA LEU A 396 -8.97 -7.95 40.15
C LEU A 396 -9.61 -8.96 39.19
N ARG A 397 -9.15 -10.21 39.18
CA ARG A 397 -9.76 -11.27 38.37
C ARG A 397 -11.22 -11.52 38.75
N GLN A 398 -11.55 -11.51 40.04
CA GLN A 398 -12.93 -11.70 40.50
C GLN A 398 -13.84 -10.55 40.02
N GLU A 399 -13.38 -9.30 40.12
CA GLU A 399 -14.11 -8.13 39.61
C GLU A 399 -14.29 -8.19 38.10
N GLN A 400 -13.23 -8.51 37.35
CA GLN A 400 -13.31 -8.65 35.89
C GLN A 400 -14.27 -9.77 35.49
N ARG A 401 -14.19 -10.92 36.16
CA ARG A 401 -15.10 -12.04 35.90
C ARG A 401 -16.55 -11.68 36.23
N GLN A 402 -16.79 -10.93 37.31
CA GLN A 402 -18.14 -10.47 37.64
C GLN A 402 -18.64 -9.47 36.60
N ARG A 403 -17.81 -8.53 36.16
CA ARG A 403 -18.14 -7.58 35.09
C ARG A 403 -18.49 -8.30 33.78
N ILE A 404 -17.68 -9.28 33.39
CA ILE A 404 -17.91 -10.09 32.18
C ILE A 404 -19.19 -10.90 32.34
N ASP A 405 -19.42 -11.56 33.49
CA ASP A 405 -20.63 -12.34 33.76
C ASP A 405 -21.89 -11.46 33.74
N ASP A 406 -21.84 -10.28 34.37
CA ASP A 406 -22.91 -9.28 34.38
C ASP A 406 -23.25 -8.79 32.96
N MET A 407 -22.25 -8.63 32.11
CA MET A 407 -22.42 -8.23 30.71
C MET A 407 -22.96 -9.38 29.85
N LEU A 408 -22.43 -10.58 30.02
CA LEU A 408 -22.77 -11.77 29.23
C LEU A 408 -24.15 -12.34 29.59
N ASN A 409 -24.49 -12.37 30.88
CA ASN A 409 -25.67 -13.05 31.42
C ASN A 409 -26.68 -12.10 32.09
N GLY A 410 -26.31 -10.83 32.30
CA GLY A 410 -27.18 -9.81 32.88
C GLY A 410 -26.94 -9.62 34.39
N ALA A 411 -26.68 -8.38 34.81
CA ALA A 411 -26.33 -8.05 36.20
C ALA A 411 -27.47 -8.26 37.22
N LYS A 412 -28.72 -8.36 36.77
CA LYS A 412 -29.91 -8.44 37.64
C LYS A 412 -30.97 -9.36 37.05
N LEU A 413 -31.80 -9.94 37.92
CA LEU A 413 -32.94 -10.76 37.53
C LEU A 413 -33.85 -10.03 36.52
N GLY A 414 -33.96 -10.57 35.31
CA GLY A 414 -34.77 -10.01 34.23
C GLY A 414 -34.03 -9.03 33.31
N GLN A 415 -32.76 -8.70 33.58
CA GLN A 415 -31.88 -8.05 32.60
C GLN A 415 -31.31 -9.12 31.67
N ARG A 416 -31.34 -8.86 30.36
CA ARG A 416 -30.80 -9.75 29.35
C ARG A 416 -29.32 -9.42 29.14
N GLY A 417 -28.45 -10.41 29.25
CA GLY A 417 -27.05 -10.29 28.86
C GLY A 417 -26.82 -10.54 27.36
N VAL A 418 -25.59 -10.33 26.89
CA VAL A 418 -25.19 -10.53 25.48
C VAL A 418 -25.51 -11.95 24.98
N ASN A 419 -25.31 -12.99 25.81
CA ASN A 419 -25.59 -14.38 25.44
C ASN A 419 -27.07 -14.66 25.16
N GLU A 420 -27.97 -13.82 25.69
CA GLU A 420 -29.40 -13.92 25.40
C GLU A 420 -29.81 -13.18 24.12
N LEU A 421 -28.91 -12.35 23.57
CA LEU A 421 -29.13 -11.52 22.39
C LEU A 421 -28.39 -12.07 21.15
N VAL A 422 -27.28 -12.77 21.36
CA VAL A 422 -26.37 -13.24 20.31
C VAL A 422 -26.02 -14.72 20.52
N ARG A 423 -25.84 -15.45 19.42
CA ARG A 423 -25.30 -16.82 19.44
C ARG A 423 -23.77 -16.75 19.38
N ARG A 424 -23.08 -16.77 20.53
CA ARG A 424 -21.62 -16.54 20.65
C ARG A 424 -20.79 -17.46 19.75
N ASP A 425 -21.02 -18.77 19.80
CA ASP A 425 -20.30 -19.73 18.94
C ASP A 425 -20.53 -19.51 17.42
N GLU A 426 -21.66 -18.93 17.02
CA GLU A 426 -21.91 -18.56 15.62
C GLU A 426 -21.21 -17.24 15.28
N MET A 427 -21.21 -16.29 16.20
CA MET A 427 -20.49 -15.02 16.08
C MET A 427 -18.99 -15.24 15.95
N ASP A 428 -18.37 -16.05 16.81
CA ASP A 428 -16.91 -16.27 16.82
C ASP A 428 -16.44 -16.94 15.51
N ARG A 429 -17.20 -17.94 15.04
CA ARG A 429 -16.95 -18.57 13.73
C ARG A 429 -17.14 -17.59 12.58
N PHE A 430 -18.14 -16.72 12.67
CA PHE A 430 -18.37 -15.68 11.67
C PHE A 430 -17.21 -14.67 11.64
N LEU A 431 -16.78 -14.15 12.80
CA LEU A 431 -15.67 -13.21 12.92
C LEU A 431 -14.38 -13.80 12.38
N THR A 432 -14.05 -15.05 12.73
CA THR A 432 -12.86 -15.75 12.22
C THR A 432 -12.85 -15.76 10.69
N LYS A 433 -13.96 -16.16 10.08
CA LYS A 433 -14.11 -16.21 8.62
C LYS A 433 -14.00 -14.83 7.96
N GLN A 434 -14.62 -13.79 8.54
CA GLN A 434 -14.52 -12.43 7.99
C GLN A 434 -13.11 -11.85 8.14
N ARG A 435 -12.41 -12.12 9.26
CA ARG A 435 -11.03 -11.66 9.49
C ARG A 435 -10.08 -12.22 8.46
N GLU A 436 -10.16 -13.51 8.16
CA GLU A 436 -9.32 -14.13 7.12
C GLU A 436 -9.52 -13.47 5.74
N LYS A 437 -10.77 -13.16 5.39
CA LYS A 437 -11.13 -12.47 4.14
C LYS A 437 -10.55 -11.05 4.10
N LEU A 438 -10.85 -10.25 5.12
CA LEU A 438 -10.41 -8.85 5.21
C LEU A 438 -8.88 -8.73 5.32
N ALA A 439 -8.23 -9.61 6.08
CA ALA A 439 -6.77 -9.62 6.21
C ALA A 439 -6.09 -9.89 4.87
N ARG A 440 -6.64 -10.80 4.06
CA ARG A 440 -6.10 -11.10 2.73
C ARG A 440 -6.24 -9.90 1.78
N TRP A 441 -7.41 -9.26 1.75
CA TRP A 441 -7.65 -8.09 0.89
C TRP A 441 -6.85 -6.86 1.33
N ASN A 442 -6.80 -6.56 2.62
CA ASN A 442 -5.97 -5.48 3.15
C ASN A 442 -4.49 -5.75 2.89
N GLY A 443 -4.01 -6.97 3.11
CA GLY A 443 -2.62 -7.32 2.78
C GLY A 443 -2.29 -7.25 1.28
N LEU A 444 -3.28 -7.41 0.39
CA LEU A 444 -3.12 -7.16 -1.04
C LEU A 444 -3.07 -5.65 -1.34
N LEU A 445 -3.97 -4.87 -0.74
CA LEU A 445 -3.98 -3.40 -0.85
C LEU A 445 -2.68 -2.77 -0.35
N ASP A 446 -2.10 -3.31 0.73
CA ASP A 446 -0.81 -2.85 1.26
C ASP A 446 0.32 -3.05 0.24
N ARG A 447 0.36 -4.21 -0.44
CA ARG A 447 1.33 -4.47 -1.52
C ARG A 447 1.12 -3.53 -2.71
N ILE A 448 -0.13 -3.34 -3.15
CA ILE A 448 -0.47 -2.42 -4.25
C ILE A 448 -0.05 -0.98 -3.88
N SER A 449 -0.40 -0.54 -2.67
CA SER A 449 -0.05 0.80 -2.18
C SER A 449 1.47 0.99 -2.07
N SER A 450 2.20 -0.04 -1.63
CA SER A 450 3.67 -0.02 -1.60
C SER A 450 4.25 0.13 -3.00
N ASP A 451 3.82 -0.71 -3.95
CA ASP A 451 4.28 -0.68 -5.34
C ASP A 451 4.01 0.68 -6.00
N ARG A 452 2.80 1.22 -5.87
CA ARG A 452 2.42 2.54 -6.41
C ARG A 452 3.27 3.65 -5.80
N THR A 453 3.48 3.61 -4.49
CA THR A 453 4.33 4.56 -3.76
C THR A 453 5.79 4.47 -4.22
N ASP A 454 6.32 3.26 -4.39
CA ASP A 454 7.68 3.00 -4.88
C ASP A 454 7.88 3.60 -6.27
N MET A 455 6.93 3.39 -7.17
CA MET A 455 6.99 3.90 -8.52
C MET A 455 6.95 5.44 -8.56
N LEU A 456 6.06 6.07 -7.79
CA LEU A 456 6.01 7.54 -7.68
C LEU A 456 7.31 8.10 -7.06
N CYS A 457 7.75 7.55 -5.93
CA CYS A 457 8.93 8.05 -5.21
C CYS A 457 10.25 7.78 -5.96
N SER A 458 10.24 6.86 -6.93
CA SER A 458 11.34 6.63 -7.87
C SER A 458 11.25 7.51 -9.12
N SER A 459 10.35 8.49 -9.13
CA SER A 459 10.10 9.43 -10.24
C SER A 459 9.76 8.78 -11.58
N ARG A 460 9.16 7.57 -11.56
CA ARG A 460 8.84 6.82 -12.78
C ARG A 460 7.79 7.51 -13.63
N PHE A 461 6.74 8.03 -13.00
CA PHE A 461 5.73 8.81 -13.69
C PHE A 461 6.36 10.03 -14.38
N GLN A 462 7.16 10.80 -13.65
CA GLN A 462 7.75 12.04 -14.17
C GLN A 462 8.70 11.78 -15.33
N LEU A 463 9.51 10.72 -15.28
CA LEU A 463 10.38 10.34 -16.40
C LEU A 463 9.56 9.87 -17.62
N ALA A 464 8.54 9.06 -17.41
CA ALA A 464 7.70 8.53 -18.49
C ALA A 464 6.79 9.60 -19.10
N ALA A 465 6.33 10.58 -18.32
CA ALA A 465 5.43 11.65 -18.76
C ALA A 465 6.14 12.81 -19.48
N TRP A 466 7.46 12.74 -19.65
CA TRP A 466 8.24 13.79 -20.32
C TRP A 466 7.70 14.14 -21.72
N TYR A 467 7.13 13.17 -22.44
CA TYR A 467 6.68 13.39 -23.82
C TYR A 467 5.52 14.39 -23.94
N PHE A 468 4.78 14.68 -22.85
CA PHE A 468 3.71 15.68 -22.89
C PHE A 468 4.30 17.09 -23.05
N ASP A 469 3.80 17.83 -24.03
CA ASP A 469 4.23 19.21 -24.29
C ASP A 469 3.44 20.22 -23.43
N PRO A 470 4.10 20.96 -22.51
CA PRO A 470 3.43 21.96 -21.68
C PRO A 470 2.92 23.18 -22.47
N GLN A 471 3.26 23.30 -23.76
CA GLN A 471 2.83 24.39 -24.64
C GLN A 471 1.71 23.96 -25.61
N ASP A 472 1.23 22.72 -25.55
CA ASP A 472 0.10 22.22 -26.34
C ASP A 472 -1.13 21.96 -25.45
N ASP A 473 -2.20 22.74 -25.62
CA ASP A 473 -3.38 22.70 -24.77
C ASP A 473 -4.03 21.30 -24.65
N ALA A 474 -4.02 20.53 -25.74
CA ALA A 474 -4.61 19.18 -25.75
C ALA A 474 -3.74 18.20 -24.96
N GLN A 475 -2.41 18.30 -25.11
CA GLN A 475 -1.47 17.49 -24.35
C GLN A 475 -1.41 17.88 -22.88
N VAL A 476 -1.58 19.16 -22.54
CA VAL A 476 -1.68 19.63 -21.15
C VAL A 476 -2.84 18.95 -20.44
N THR A 477 -4.02 18.94 -21.07
CA THR A 477 -5.20 18.25 -20.51
C THR A 477 -4.95 16.75 -20.37
N ALA A 478 -4.37 16.11 -21.39
CA ALA A 478 -4.05 14.68 -21.34
C ALA A 478 -3.03 14.34 -20.24
N ALA A 479 -2.05 15.20 -20.01
CA ALA A 479 -1.02 15.03 -18.99
C ALA A 479 -1.61 15.07 -17.57
N PHE A 480 -2.49 16.03 -17.27
CA PHE A 480 -3.14 16.08 -15.96
C PHE A 480 -4.09 14.90 -15.74
N MET A 481 -4.82 14.47 -16.78
CA MET A 481 -5.65 13.27 -16.68
C MET A 481 -4.80 12.01 -16.45
N ALA A 482 -3.64 11.92 -17.11
CA ALA A 482 -2.67 10.86 -16.88
C ALA A 482 -2.20 10.86 -15.43
N GLU A 483 -1.65 11.98 -14.96
CA GLU A 483 -1.13 12.13 -13.60
C GLU A 483 -2.19 11.87 -12.53
N TYR A 484 -3.41 12.37 -12.73
CA TYR A 484 -4.54 12.13 -11.84
C TYR A 484 -4.86 10.64 -11.74
N ALA A 485 -4.98 9.95 -12.88
CA ALA A 485 -5.26 8.52 -12.92
C ALA A 485 -4.20 7.69 -12.17
N VAL A 486 -2.95 8.16 -12.19
CA VAL A 486 -1.85 7.46 -11.51
C VAL A 486 -1.81 7.75 -10.01
N THR A 487 -2.11 8.99 -9.61
CA THR A 487 -1.97 9.49 -8.24
C THR A 487 -3.25 9.39 -7.40
N ARG A 488 -4.41 9.07 -7.99
CA ARG A 488 -5.67 8.92 -7.23
C ARG A 488 -5.52 7.94 -6.08
N ASP A 489 -5.93 8.33 -4.87
CA ASP A 489 -5.86 7.49 -3.67
C ASP A 489 -4.47 6.88 -3.39
N ILE A 490 -3.39 7.58 -3.76
CA ILE A 490 -2.01 7.13 -3.54
C ILE A 490 -1.59 7.23 -2.06
N GLY A 491 -2.19 8.16 -1.32
CA GLY A 491 -1.98 8.37 0.12
C GLY A 491 -2.81 7.45 1.03
N ARG A 492 -3.01 6.19 0.64
CA ARG A 492 -3.93 5.25 1.32
C ARG A 492 -3.54 4.92 2.77
N SER A 493 -2.25 4.95 3.09
CA SER A 493 -1.73 4.64 4.42
C SER A 493 -0.79 5.74 4.91
N ASP A 494 -0.63 5.82 6.24
CA ASP A 494 0.32 6.75 6.86
C ASP A 494 1.73 6.54 6.32
N GLN A 495 2.15 5.28 6.16
CA GLN A 495 3.44 4.93 5.58
C GLN A 495 3.59 5.44 4.13
N ALA A 496 2.55 5.35 3.31
CA ALA A 496 2.59 5.90 1.95
C ALA A 496 2.74 7.43 1.98
N ASN A 497 1.95 8.11 2.82
CA ASN A 497 2.00 9.56 2.97
C ASN A 497 3.36 10.04 3.48
N GLU A 498 3.97 9.36 4.45
CA GLU A 498 5.31 9.68 4.95
C GLU A 498 6.37 9.58 3.86
N ARG A 499 6.35 8.52 3.07
CA ARG A 499 7.32 8.31 1.99
C ARG A 499 7.15 9.34 0.87
N ILE A 500 5.92 9.66 0.50
CA ILE A 500 5.62 10.70 -0.48
C ILE A 500 6.02 12.07 0.07
N ALA A 501 5.83 12.32 1.36
CA ALA A 501 6.24 13.57 2.01
C ALA A 501 7.76 13.77 1.95
N ASP A 502 8.53 12.71 2.24
CA ASP A 502 9.99 12.73 2.13
C ASP A 502 10.43 12.93 0.67
N TRP A 503 9.78 12.25 -0.28
CA TRP A 503 10.05 12.42 -1.71
C TRP A 503 9.73 13.83 -2.20
N LEU A 504 8.60 14.43 -1.81
CA LEU A 504 8.26 15.82 -2.13
C LEU A 504 9.22 16.81 -1.48
N GLN A 505 9.76 16.51 -0.31
CA GLN A 505 10.78 17.33 0.33
C GLN A 505 12.11 17.28 -0.43
N ALA A 506 12.44 16.14 -1.05
CA ALA A 506 13.60 15.98 -1.92
C ALA A 506 13.38 16.59 -3.31
N ASN A 507 12.17 16.47 -3.86
CA ASN A 507 11.81 16.85 -5.23
C ASN A 507 10.61 17.82 -5.30
N PRO A 508 10.65 18.97 -4.61
CA PRO A 508 9.48 19.87 -4.51
C PRO A 508 9.06 20.50 -5.84
N HIS A 509 9.91 20.46 -6.86
CA HIS A 509 9.61 20.95 -8.20
C HIS A 509 8.56 20.09 -8.92
N PHE A 510 8.40 18.81 -8.54
CA PHE A 510 7.36 17.95 -9.11
C PHE A 510 5.95 18.25 -8.58
N ASP A 511 5.81 19.13 -7.60
CA ASP A 511 4.51 19.72 -7.25
C ASP A 511 4.05 20.79 -8.25
N ARG A 512 4.93 21.22 -9.16
CA ARG A 512 4.61 22.24 -10.17
C ARG A 512 3.99 21.59 -11.41
N PRO A 513 2.92 22.19 -11.97
CA PRO A 513 2.21 21.61 -13.11
C PRO A 513 3.13 21.29 -14.28
N MET A 514 3.13 20.03 -14.73
CA MET A 514 3.90 19.54 -15.88
C MET A 514 5.40 19.88 -15.88
N PHE A 515 6.02 20.09 -14.72
CA PHE A 515 7.47 20.33 -14.65
C PHE A 515 8.27 19.22 -15.36
N TYR A 516 7.77 17.99 -15.28
CA TYR A 516 8.35 16.82 -15.95
C TYR A 516 8.42 16.92 -17.48
N GLY A 517 7.64 17.81 -18.11
CA GLY A 517 7.67 18.04 -19.56
C GLY A 517 8.81 18.95 -20.03
N LEU A 518 9.65 19.47 -19.13
CA LEU A 518 10.75 20.38 -19.51
C LEU A 518 11.97 19.63 -20.06
N SER A 519 12.87 20.39 -20.72
CA SER A 519 14.23 19.92 -20.98
C SER A 519 15.06 19.79 -19.72
N LEU A 520 16.08 18.94 -19.76
CA LEU A 520 17.02 18.83 -18.63
C LEU A 520 17.65 20.17 -18.29
N ALA A 521 17.99 20.95 -19.32
CA ALA A 521 18.59 22.27 -19.15
C ALA A 521 17.62 23.25 -18.49
N ASP A 522 16.38 23.34 -19.00
CA ASP A 522 15.36 24.24 -18.47
C ASP A 522 14.89 23.82 -17.08
N GLY A 523 14.70 22.51 -16.86
CA GLY A 523 14.35 21.94 -15.56
C GLY A 523 15.44 22.20 -14.52
N THR A 524 16.72 21.97 -14.85
CA THR A 524 17.84 22.25 -13.95
C THR A 524 17.93 23.74 -13.61
N ALA A 525 17.74 24.62 -14.61
CA ALA A 525 17.72 26.05 -14.38
C ALA A 525 16.56 26.46 -13.46
N LEU A 526 15.37 25.92 -13.71
CA LEU A 526 14.16 26.24 -12.97
C LEU A 526 14.22 25.72 -11.51
N ILE A 527 14.77 24.53 -11.27
CA ILE A 527 15.01 24.00 -9.91
C ILE A 527 15.87 24.95 -9.08
N ARG A 528 16.97 25.45 -9.67
CA ARG A 528 17.84 26.43 -9.00
C ARG A 528 17.07 27.70 -8.65
N ASP A 529 16.26 28.18 -9.60
CA ASP A 529 15.53 29.43 -9.44
C ASP A 529 14.35 29.30 -8.46
N TYR A 530 13.78 28.10 -8.28
CA TYR A 530 12.71 27.84 -7.29
C TYR A 530 13.15 27.92 -5.84
N THR A 531 14.45 27.81 -5.55
CA THR A 531 14.97 27.79 -4.18
C THR A 531 14.53 28.97 -3.33
N VAL A 532 14.25 30.13 -3.93
CA VAL A 532 13.77 31.34 -3.25
C VAL A 532 12.32 31.25 -2.78
N PHE A 533 11.54 30.31 -3.33
CA PHE A 533 10.13 30.08 -2.97
C PHE A 533 9.97 28.96 -1.94
N TYR A 534 11.01 28.17 -1.67
CA TYR A 534 10.94 27.10 -0.68
C TYR A 534 10.90 27.69 0.74
N GLY A 535 9.77 27.49 1.40
CA GLY A 535 9.49 28.00 2.74
C GLY A 535 8.52 29.19 2.74
N VAL A 536 7.81 29.35 3.85
CA VAL A 536 6.92 30.49 4.10
C VAL A 536 7.69 31.50 4.92
N SER A 537 7.57 32.80 4.66
CA SER A 537 8.20 33.80 5.52
C SER A 537 7.29 34.99 5.72
N ARG A 538 7.47 35.74 6.80
CA ARG A 538 6.74 37.00 7.01
C ARG A 538 6.91 37.96 5.81
N GLY A 539 8.10 37.97 5.19
CA GLY A 539 8.36 38.76 3.98
C GLY A 539 7.54 38.29 2.77
N LEU A 540 7.41 36.97 2.60
CA LEU A 540 6.53 36.38 1.59
C LEU A 540 5.07 36.82 1.79
N LEU A 541 4.58 36.73 3.03
CA LEU A 541 3.22 37.13 3.39
C LEU A 541 2.95 38.63 3.22
N ALA A 542 3.92 39.49 3.55
CA ALA A 542 3.77 40.94 3.50
C ALA A 542 3.84 41.52 2.07
N GLU A 543 4.58 40.87 1.17
CA GLU A 543 4.81 41.33 -0.21
C GLU A 543 4.20 40.36 -1.25
N MET A 544 3.08 39.71 -0.90
CA MET A 544 2.46 38.65 -1.71
C MET A 544 2.28 39.01 -3.20
N PRO A 545 1.82 40.23 -3.58
CA PRO A 545 1.68 40.59 -5.00
C PRO A 545 3.00 40.54 -5.79
N ASP A 546 4.13 40.90 -5.16
CA ASP A 546 5.45 40.84 -5.79
C ASP A 546 5.91 39.40 -5.97
N TRP A 547 5.58 38.51 -5.03
CA TRP A 547 5.87 37.08 -5.12
C TRP A 547 5.04 36.37 -6.19
N ILE A 548 3.75 36.72 -6.32
CA ILE A 548 2.90 36.26 -7.43
C ILE A 548 3.55 36.67 -8.76
N GLY A 549 3.92 37.95 -8.91
CA GLY A 549 4.57 38.45 -10.13
C GLY A 549 5.89 37.76 -10.46
N LYS A 550 6.73 37.48 -9.45
CA LYS A 550 8.00 36.75 -9.62
C LYS A 550 7.78 35.31 -10.06
N LEU A 551 6.84 34.59 -9.44
CA LEU A 551 6.55 33.20 -9.77
C LEU A 551 6.02 33.10 -11.21
N MET A 552 5.03 33.92 -11.56
CA MET A 552 4.49 33.98 -12.92
C MET A 552 5.56 34.29 -13.97
N ALA A 553 6.43 35.27 -13.70
CA ALA A 553 7.50 35.62 -14.63
C ALA A 553 8.55 34.50 -14.81
N LEU A 554 8.76 33.68 -13.77
CA LEU A 554 9.69 32.55 -13.81
C LEU A 554 9.15 31.37 -14.62
N GLU A 555 7.83 31.12 -14.51
CA GLU A 555 7.14 29.98 -15.13
C GLU A 555 6.63 30.28 -16.55
N ALA A 556 6.49 31.57 -16.90
CA ALA A 556 6.00 32.03 -18.19
C ALA A 556 6.75 31.39 -19.37
N GLY A 557 5.99 30.73 -20.27
CA GLY A 557 6.52 30.07 -21.46
C GLY A 557 7.27 28.76 -21.19
N LYS A 558 7.23 28.26 -19.95
CA LYS A 558 7.83 26.97 -19.56
C LYS A 558 6.75 26.00 -19.05
N LEU A 559 5.97 26.44 -18.07
CA LEU A 559 4.90 25.65 -17.47
C LEU A 559 3.53 26.16 -17.94
N PRO A 560 2.50 25.30 -18.00
CA PRO A 560 1.16 25.73 -18.34
C PRO A 560 0.59 26.63 -17.22
N ASP A 561 -0.08 27.72 -17.64
CA ASP A 561 -0.81 28.57 -16.70
C ASP A 561 -2.19 27.95 -16.42
N VAL A 562 -2.29 27.18 -15.33
CA VAL A 562 -3.49 26.39 -15.00
C VAL A 562 -4.76 27.25 -14.99
N ASP A 563 -4.69 28.46 -14.43
CA ASP A 563 -5.84 29.37 -14.32
C ASP A 563 -6.36 29.88 -15.69
N ALA A 564 -5.57 29.72 -16.77
CA ALA A 564 -5.94 30.09 -18.13
C ALA A 564 -6.47 28.90 -18.96
N LEU A 565 -6.44 27.68 -18.41
CA LEU A 565 -6.90 26.46 -19.10
C LEU A 565 -8.44 26.30 -19.03
N SER A 566 -8.96 25.29 -19.72
CA SER A 566 -10.38 24.91 -19.63
C SER A 566 -10.76 24.40 -18.24
N ASP A 567 -12.05 24.48 -17.90
CA ASP A 567 -12.58 23.99 -16.62
C ASP A 567 -12.21 22.52 -16.35
N ASP A 568 -12.26 21.67 -17.37
CA ASP A 568 -11.88 20.25 -17.25
C ASP A 568 -10.39 20.07 -16.92
N ALA A 569 -9.52 20.84 -17.56
CA ALA A 569 -8.07 20.78 -17.33
C ALA A 569 -7.70 21.37 -15.95
N GLN A 570 -8.38 22.43 -15.52
CA GLN A 570 -8.25 22.99 -14.17
C GLN A 570 -8.66 21.97 -13.11
N ALA A 571 -9.82 21.33 -13.27
CA ALA A 571 -10.29 20.30 -12.35
C ALA A 571 -9.33 19.11 -12.24
N ALA A 572 -8.76 18.67 -13.37
CA ALA A 572 -7.75 17.61 -13.38
C ALA A 572 -6.45 18.04 -12.65
N ALA A 573 -5.95 19.24 -12.91
CA ALA A 573 -4.76 19.78 -12.25
C ALA A 573 -4.95 19.95 -10.74
N ASP A 574 -6.09 20.49 -10.30
CA ASP A 574 -6.42 20.62 -8.89
C ASP A 574 -6.57 19.23 -8.23
N GLY A 575 -7.13 18.25 -8.94
CA GLY A 575 -7.22 16.87 -8.48
C GLY A 575 -5.86 16.21 -8.25
N VAL A 576 -4.90 16.42 -9.17
CA VAL A 576 -3.50 15.96 -9.00
C VAL A 576 -2.90 16.54 -7.72
N GLN A 577 -3.02 17.86 -7.54
CA GLN A 577 -2.46 18.54 -6.37
C GLN A 577 -3.13 18.08 -5.06
N ALA A 578 -4.46 17.85 -5.10
CA ALA A 578 -5.25 17.35 -3.99
C ALA A 578 -4.79 15.95 -3.54
N ASN A 579 -4.50 15.04 -4.49
CA ASN A 579 -4.03 13.68 -4.20
C ASN A 579 -2.73 13.65 -3.36
N LEU A 580 -1.89 14.68 -3.46
CA LEU A 580 -0.63 14.78 -2.72
C LEU A 580 -0.76 15.58 -1.40
N THR A 581 -1.91 16.19 -1.14
CA THR A 581 -2.11 17.05 0.04
C THR A 581 -1.95 16.32 1.37
N PRO A 582 -2.41 15.06 1.56
CA PRO A 582 -2.15 14.32 2.79
C PRO A 582 -0.65 14.20 3.12
N ALA A 583 0.20 13.94 2.12
CA ALA A 583 1.64 13.89 2.29
C ALA A 583 2.25 15.26 2.68
N VAL A 584 1.73 16.36 2.13
CA VAL A 584 2.12 17.72 2.58
C VAL A 584 1.73 17.94 4.05
N GLY A 585 0.59 17.40 4.48
CA GLY A 585 0.12 17.41 5.87
C GLY A 585 1.11 16.76 6.84
N VAL A 586 1.71 15.62 6.47
CA VAL A 586 2.71 14.92 7.31
C VAL A 586 3.88 15.84 7.69
N ASN A 587 4.46 16.53 6.71
CA ASN A 587 5.58 17.44 6.98
C ASN A 587 5.14 18.68 7.78
N LEU A 588 3.91 19.16 7.59
CA LEU A 588 3.35 20.23 8.42
C LEU A 588 3.19 19.78 9.88
N GLU A 589 2.70 18.56 10.12
CA GLU A 589 2.58 17.99 11.47
C GLU A 589 3.97 17.84 12.12
N ARG A 590 4.95 17.32 11.39
CA ARG A 590 6.36 17.22 11.84
C ARG A 590 6.92 18.60 12.22
N ALA A 591 6.70 19.62 11.39
CA ALA A 591 7.13 20.98 11.67
C ALA A 591 6.44 21.60 12.90
N MET A 592 5.17 21.26 13.13
CA MET A 592 4.38 21.75 14.26
C MET A 592 4.61 20.97 15.56
N SER A 593 5.35 19.85 15.53
CA SER A 593 5.62 19.03 16.71
C SER A 593 6.24 19.82 17.87
N ALA A 594 7.23 20.68 17.60
CA ALA A 594 7.85 21.54 18.62
C ALA A 594 6.87 22.55 19.26
N VAL A 595 5.87 23.01 18.49
CA VAL A 595 4.79 23.87 19.02
C VAL A 595 3.87 23.06 19.93
N SER A 596 3.50 21.85 19.51
CA SER A 596 2.66 20.94 20.29
C SER A 596 3.31 20.59 21.63
N GLU A 597 4.59 20.24 21.62
CA GLU A 597 5.37 19.97 22.84
C GLU A 597 5.38 21.18 23.78
N ALA A 598 5.68 22.37 23.26
CA ALA A 598 5.72 23.59 24.07
C ALA A 598 4.36 23.91 24.70
N LEU A 599 3.25 23.68 23.97
CA LEU A 599 1.88 23.84 24.49
C LEU A 599 1.54 22.80 25.57
N ALA A 600 2.11 21.59 25.48
CA ALA A 600 2.02 20.56 26.52
C ALA A 600 2.94 20.82 27.73
N GLY A 601 3.61 21.99 27.79
CA GLY A 601 4.53 22.36 28.85
C GLY A 601 5.89 21.67 28.77
N ARG A 602 6.20 21.04 27.63
CA ARG A 602 7.46 20.35 27.35
C ARG A 602 8.26 21.18 26.34
N GLY A 603 9.37 21.80 26.74
CA GLY A 603 10.21 22.59 25.84
C GLY A 603 9.81 24.07 25.69
N GLN A 604 10.38 24.74 24.70
CA GLN A 604 10.23 26.19 24.48
C GLN A 604 9.47 26.46 23.18
N MET A 605 8.52 27.42 23.22
CA MET A 605 7.76 27.83 22.03
C MET A 605 8.73 28.37 20.95
N PRO A 606 8.75 27.78 19.75
CA PRO A 606 9.57 28.29 18.66
C PRO A 606 9.01 29.63 18.17
N SER A 607 9.90 30.53 17.74
CA SER A 607 9.48 31.74 17.03
C SER A 607 8.89 31.38 15.66
N VAL A 608 8.04 32.27 15.12
CA VAL A 608 7.45 32.10 13.78
C VAL A 608 8.53 31.93 12.71
N GLU A 609 9.66 32.63 12.86
CA GLU A 609 10.77 32.57 11.91
C GLU A 609 11.58 31.27 12.04
N GLU A 610 11.70 30.70 13.24
CA GLU A 610 12.29 29.37 13.46
C GLU A 610 11.39 28.27 12.90
N LEU A 611 10.07 28.36 13.12
CA LEU A 611 9.10 27.41 12.57
C LEU A 611 9.20 27.36 11.04
N PHE A 612 9.16 28.52 10.40
CA PHE A 612 9.24 28.66 8.96
C PHE A 612 10.58 28.27 8.33
N ARG A 613 11.67 28.31 9.10
CA ARG A 613 12.99 27.83 8.68
C ARG A 613 13.25 26.36 9.00
N SER A 614 12.31 25.69 9.66
CA SER A 614 12.44 24.26 9.97
C SER A 614 12.68 23.45 8.69
N SER A 615 13.60 22.48 8.75
CA SER A 615 13.81 21.52 7.68
C SER A 615 12.58 20.66 7.40
N GLU A 616 11.71 20.53 8.40
CA GLU A 616 10.44 19.79 8.32
C GLU A 616 9.35 20.59 7.59
N MET A 617 9.48 21.91 7.46
CA MET A 617 8.46 22.68 6.72
C MET A 617 8.40 22.21 5.27
N PRO A 618 7.19 21.91 4.75
CA PRO A 618 7.05 21.45 3.36
C PRO A 618 7.57 22.51 2.38
N LYS A 619 8.56 22.15 1.56
CA LYS A 619 9.12 23.08 0.55
C LYS A 619 8.09 23.54 -0.48
N VAL A 620 7.08 22.72 -0.74
CA VAL A 620 5.97 23.01 -1.67
C VAL A 620 4.98 24.04 -1.13
N LEU A 621 4.98 24.31 0.18
CA LEU A 621 3.99 25.18 0.80
C LEU A 621 4.06 26.62 0.30
N GLY A 622 5.27 27.17 0.11
CA GLY A 622 5.46 28.53 -0.40
C GLY A 622 4.80 28.75 -1.76
N PRO A 623 5.15 27.97 -2.81
CA PRO A 623 4.51 28.03 -4.12
C PRO A 623 2.98 27.83 -4.05
N ARG A 624 2.50 26.83 -3.30
CA ARG A 624 1.05 26.58 -3.15
C ARG A 624 0.29 27.76 -2.54
N LEU A 625 0.87 28.45 -1.55
CA LEU A 625 0.25 29.66 -0.96
C LEU A 625 0.23 30.83 -1.95
N ILE A 626 1.24 30.97 -2.80
CA ILE A 626 1.27 32.00 -3.85
C ILE A 626 0.17 31.74 -4.87
N ASP A 627 -0.02 30.49 -5.30
CA ASP A 627 -1.10 30.12 -6.23
C ASP A 627 -2.48 30.36 -5.61
N ALA A 628 -2.69 29.94 -4.34
CA ALA A 628 -3.95 30.20 -3.62
C ALA A 628 -4.24 31.70 -3.47
N ALA A 629 -3.20 32.51 -3.19
CA ALA A 629 -3.34 33.98 -3.13
C ALA A 629 -3.66 34.58 -4.50
N ARG A 630 -3.08 34.05 -5.59
CA ARG A 630 -3.37 34.46 -6.97
C ARG A 630 -4.84 34.21 -7.35
N ARG A 631 -5.39 33.06 -6.93
CA ARG A 631 -6.81 32.69 -7.15
C ARG A 631 -7.80 33.43 -6.23
N GLY A 632 -7.29 34.18 -5.25
CA GLY A 632 -8.12 34.88 -4.26
C GLY A 632 -8.72 33.97 -3.19
N GLU A 633 -8.18 32.76 -3.05
CA GLU A 633 -8.61 31.74 -2.08
C GLU A 633 -7.99 31.96 -0.69
N LEU A 634 -7.04 32.90 -0.60
CA LEU A 634 -6.25 33.13 0.60
C LEU A 634 -6.18 34.62 0.95
N THR A 635 -6.58 34.95 2.18
CA THR A 635 -6.47 36.30 2.75
C THR A 635 -5.61 36.26 4.01
N PHE A 636 -4.52 37.02 4.04
CA PHE A 636 -3.68 37.14 5.22
C PHE A 636 -4.08 38.35 6.06
N GLU A 637 -4.53 38.11 7.29
CA GLU A 637 -4.70 39.16 8.30
C GLU A 637 -3.52 39.11 9.28
N LEU A 638 -2.55 40.01 9.11
CA LEU A 638 -1.48 40.21 10.09
C LEU A 638 -2.05 41.03 11.25
N ALA A 639 -2.34 40.38 12.37
CA ALA A 639 -2.65 41.08 13.61
C ALA A 639 -1.43 41.91 14.05
N SER A 640 -1.62 43.23 14.19
CA SER A 640 -0.62 44.21 14.59
C SER A 640 -0.26 44.16 16.07
#